data_AF-A0A8B9QAK0-F1
#
_entry.id   AF-A0A8B9QAK0-F1
#
_cell.length_a   1.000
_cell.length_b   1.000
_cell.length_c   1.000
_cell.angle_alpha   90.00
_cell.angle_beta   90.00
_cell.angle_gamma   90.00
#
_symmetry.space_group_name_H-M   'P 1'
#
loop_
_entity.id
_entity.type
_entity.pdbx_description
1 polymer ?
#
loop_
_entity_poly.entity_id
_entity_poly.type
_entity_poly.pdbx_seq_one_letter_code
_entity_poly.pdbx_strand_id
1 'polypeptide(L)'
;MVWAKVLLPGPPPASLDRGWREDAFFSVGRMIPDVNRTVLFELAKALDVPRLFVQLLLALPRDLRRGELGRLVEYVASETSPADVSFFLDVWWEVMKHKEEREDRTASTFSALIRQHGSEPSPDDGLQPPKRFKSDPVSATGPPAATSLLVVLIEGLKKTYRSIALPRMKCYALANLAELLSVFTELEPQGSSLPVAEYLDKVCSIVSLWNSDAESRYHQRGLDEKVREAERSVSLLSTVKLSDEELFAGLYLLRSLLHAWGEELQGTLNNSEELCYESYRLLHTLTTFRKNLVCFSETRDLSEDEKPIVLELTQIIEHFLEKTSTSLKSKDSDANLVSSVAMTIIERKLDRHMEMCSIFASEQTWAFSKDWVDCLVKNKTLFQKPELVLKLLETVVNFTASSQDREARDLQMQVTRAILECYTELSLTDKNEVLSGVLASWGGPGLSLNLQVVMEGFQEDLNMAFNQITQSVSDQGLSRAVASVARLTLLYPEATVKKVCNLAVVNLGAHQFLAQILCSFPALSFLETHDDPGRPRSLVVRCLKEAVWGKLSTAREEEQFLEFLAFLMQPSSAAPLVSPAEVTKAFILPCLKSDCAQIELSLQILSKVLGMQSYPEEHWIKSCYPFPLLLSLCKLLDGYTRYWHQPRDQCFPSLETKDLVVNALSQLCEVVRPEAAPSPDVWVQSLAWLHRKVASLDWTVGLRLKKFYGDHFKNEVPETLFEICKLPEDEWTSRALPAYGPGSGLLAWMECCCMSTALRETMLTLLTVNVDNPEEVNLFSKGFLVALIQVLPWCSHSEWKRLAHVVQSLLQRQVLHVPYTLEYVQYLPLLNLRPFAHYLQFSVLFLRGFQLLCSSSCSTWLQAEAWLHVVQLYCSSLTDLLGSIKSTAVPPEQPAEDVSPTQEVSFVCIQMFCHVLHVAAMLPDNGCSEPLVVVALEVLSQYEAFSAADTSASHALRRANERHFLECITDNVADKALRSTLLQKLGRLAA
;
A
#
# COMPACT_ATOMS: atom_id res chain seq x y z
N MET A 1 -10.35 -53.68 -29.61
CA MET A 1 -10.36 -55.16 -29.56
C MET A 1 -10.38 -55.79 -30.94
N VAL A 2 -11.38 -55.53 -31.79
CA VAL A 2 -11.42 -56.07 -33.18
C VAL A 2 -10.14 -55.76 -33.96
N TRP A 3 -9.70 -54.49 -33.98
CA TRP A 3 -8.45 -54.10 -34.65
C TRP A 3 -7.21 -54.80 -34.07
N ALA A 4 -7.12 -54.97 -32.76
CA ALA A 4 -6.00 -55.68 -32.13
C ALA A 4 -5.92 -57.13 -32.61
N LYS A 5 -7.06 -57.80 -32.80
CA LYS A 5 -7.11 -59.17 -33.34
C LYS A 5 -6.58 -59.26 -34.78
N VAL A 6 -6.79 -58.22 -35.59
CA VAL A 6 -6.30 -58.16 -36.98
C VAL A 6 -4.78 -57.93 -37.05
N LEU A 7 -4.22 -57.26 -36.03
CA LEU A 7 -2.80 -56.90 -35.98
C LEU A 7 -1.92 -57.94 -35.29
N LEU A 8 -2.45 -58.63 -34.27
CA LEU A 8 -1.68 -59.57 -33.46
C LEU A 8 -1.61 -60.94 -34.15
N PRO A 9 -0.42 -61.57 -34.26
CA PRO A 9 -0.29 -62.93 -34.77
C PRO A 9 -1.01 -63.93 -33.85
N GLY A 10 -1.65 -64.95 -34.43
CA GLY A 10 -2.24 -66.03 -33.66
C GLY A 10 -1.18 -66.79 -32.86
N PRO A 11 -1.42 -67.18 -31.60
CA PRO A 11 -0.44 -67.89 -30.79
C PRO A 11 -0.10 -69.25 -31.43
N PRO A 12 1.19 -69.66 -31.49
CA PRO A 12 1.56 -70.98 -31.99
C PRO A 12 0.89 -72.08 -31.16
N PRO A 13 0.57 -73.25 -31.75
CA PRO A 13 -0.19 -74.30 -31.07
C PRO A 13 0.46 -74.80 -29.76
N ALA A 14 1.78 -74.62 -29.60
CA ALA A 14 2.52 -74.98 -28.39
C ALA A 14 2.34 -74.01 -27.18
N SER A 15 1.73 -72.82 -27.36
CA SER A 15 1.60 -71.80 -26.31
C SER A 15 0.16 -71.57 -25.82
N LEU A 16 -0.79 -72.43 -26.24
CA LEU A 16 -2.20 -72.32 -25.87
C LEU A 16 -2.42 -72.30 -24.35
N ASP A 17 -1.67 -73.12 -23.61
CA ASP A 17 -1.84 -73.30 -22.16
C ASP A 17 -1.30 -72.12 -21.33
N ARG A 18 -0.35 -71.36 -21.88
CA ARG A 18 0.19 -70.15 -21.26
C ARG A 18 -0.65 -68.92 -21.61
N GLY A 19 -1.15 -68.85 -22.84
CA GLY A 19 -1.99 -67.75 -23.33
C GLY A 19 -3.27 -67.54 -22.54
N TRP A 20 -3.99 -68.61 -22.16
CA TRP A 20 -5.24 -68.44 -21.39
C TRP A 20 -5.03 -68.01 -19.93
N ARG A 21 -3.84 -68.23 -19.35
CA ARG A 21 -3.53 -67.86 -17.94
C ARG A 21 -2.91 -66.47 -17.79
N GLU A 22 -2.08 -66.06 -18.76
CA GLU A 22 -1.25 -64.86 -18.64
C GLU A 22 -1.76 -63.67 -19.49
N ASP A 23 -2.63 -63.91 -20.48
CA ASP A 23 -3.11 -62.88 -21.41
C ASP A 23 -4.62 -62.62 -21.29
N ALA A 24 -4.97 -61.43 -20.77
CA ALA A 24 -6.35 -60.97 -20.63
C ALA A 24 -7.09 -60.79 -21.98
N PHE A 25 -6.36 -60.63 -23.08
CA PHE A 25 -6.94 -60.52 -24.43
C PHE A 25 -7.21 -61.88 -25.08
N PHE A 26 -6.61 -62.97 -24.57
CA PHE A 26 -6.72 -64.30 -25.18
C PHE A 26 -8.17 -64.82 -25.25
N SER A 27 -8.94 -64.67 -24.17
CA SER A 27 -10.33 -65.12 -24.09
C SER A 27 -11.26 -64.29 -24.99
N VAL A 28 -11.11 -62.96 -24.97
CA VAL A 28 -11.93 -62.03 -25.75
C VAL A 28 -11.59 -62.07 -27.23
N GLY A 29 -10.31 -62.17 -27.59
CA GLY A 29 -9.85 -62.28 -28.98
C GLY A 29 -10.36 -63.54 -29.67
N ARG A 30 -10.50 -64.65 -28.95
CA ARG A 30 -11.07 -65.92 -29.47
C ARG A 30 -12.60 -65.89 -29.64
N MET A 31 -13.32 -65.02 -28.91
CA MET A 31 -14.77 -64.85 -29.05
C MET A 31 -15.17 -63.98 -30.25
N ILE A 32 -14.27 -63.12 -30.71
CA ILE A 32 -14.48 -62.29 -31.91
C ILE A 32 -14.26 -63.18 -33.14
N PRO A 33 -15.05 -63.10 -34.22
CA PRO A 33 -14.77 -63.80 -35.49
C PRO A 33 -13.42 -63.41 -36.10
N ASP A 34 -12.89 -64.20 -37.04
CA ASP A 34 -11.71 -63.77 -37.81
C ASP A 34 -12.15 -62.71 -38.82
N VAL A 35 -11.77 -61.46 -38.55
CA VAL A 35 -12.11 -60.29 -39.36
C VAL A 35 -10.91 -59.91 -40.21
N ASN A 36 -11.10 -59.66 -41.51
CA ASN A 36 -10.03 -59.16 -42.37
C ASN A 36 -9.95 -57.62 -42.31
N ARG A 37 -8.89 -57.04 -42.89
CA ARG A 37 -8.69 -55.57 -42.87
C ARG A 37 -9.79 -54.80 -43.62
N THR A 38 -10.34 -55.37 -44.69
CA THR A 38 -11.47 -54.79 -45.43
C THR A 38 -12.69 -54.59 -44.53
N VAL A 39 -13.08 -55.63 -43.78
CA VAL A 39 -14.23 -55.55 -42.85
C VAL A 39 -13.94 -54.58 -41.70
N LEU A 40 -12.69 -54.43 -41.26
CA LEU A 40 -12.32 -53.42 -40.27
C LEU A 40 -12.54 -51.99 -40.80
N PHE A 41 -12.14 -51.70 -42.04
CA PHE A 41 -12.35 -50.39 -42.66
C PHE A 41 -13.84 -50.12 -42.90
N GLU A 42 -14.59 -51.11 -43.41
CA GLU A 42 -16.05 -51.03 -43.55
C GLU A 42 -16.76 -50.80 -42.21
N LEU A 43 -16.31 -51.46 -41.14
CA LEU A 43 -16.86 -51.25 -39.79
C LEU A 43 -16.58 -49.84 -39.27
N ALA A 44 -15.36 -49.33 -39.45
CA ALA A 44 -14.99 -47.98 -39.03
C ALA A 44 -15.78 -46.91 -39.79
N LYS A 45 -16.02 -47.14 -41.09
CA LYS A 45 -16.86 -46.32 -41.96
C LYS A 45 -18.34 -46.37 -41.54
N ALA A 46 -18.90 -47.57 -41.34
CA ALA A 46 -20.31 -47.75 -40.96
C ALA A 46 -20.65 -47.19 -39.57
N LEU A 47 -19.68 -47.19 -38.65
CA LEU A 47 -19.83 -46.59 -37.32
C LEU A 47 -19.57 -45.07 -37.31
N ASP A 48 -19.12 -44.48 -38.41
CA ASP A 48 -18.71 -43.07 -38.52
C ASP A 48 -17.71 -42.66 -37.42
N VAL A 49 -16.63 -43.44 -37.27
CA VAL A 49 -15.62 -43.24 -36.21
C VAL A 49 -14.20 -42.95 -36.74
N PRO A 50 -14.00 -42.01 -37.68
CA PRO A 50 -12.66 -41.69 -38.21
C PRO A 50 -11.72 -41.19 -37.10
N ARG A 51 -12.24 -40.46 -36.10
CA ARG A 51 -11.46 -39.99 -34.96
C ARG A 51 -10.88 -41.13 -34.12
N LEU A 52 -11.72 -42.11 -33.75
CA LEU A 52 -11.29 -43.28 -32.99
C LEU A 52 -10.31 -44.11 -33.82
N PHE A 53 -10.57 -44.21 -35.13
CA PHE A 53 -9.66 -44.90 -36.05
C PHE A 53 -8.27 -44.27 -36.04
N VAL A 54 -8.17 -42.94 -36.15
CA VAL A 54 -6.89 -42.22 -36.11
C VAL A 54 -6.21 -42.30 -34.74
N GLN A 55 -6.96 -42.18 -33.63
CA GLN A 55 -6.39 -42.32 -32.28
C GLN A 55 -5.73 -43.70 -32.09
N LEU A 56 -6.39 -44.76 -32.54
CA LEU A 56 -5.84 -46.12 -32.48
C LEU A 56 -4.70 -46.32 -33.49
N LEU A 57 -4.77 -45.73 -34.68
CA LEU A 57 -3.69 -45.75 -35.68
C LEU A 57 -2.42 -45.12 -35.09
N LEU A 58 -2.52 -43.93 -34.50
CA LEU A 58 -1.39 -43.20 -33.92
C LEU A 58 -0.84 -43.88 -32.65
N ALA A 59 -1.64 -44.70 -31.97
CA ALA A 59 -1.22 -45.50 -30.83
C ALA A 59 -0.34 -46.72 -31.20
N LEU A 60 -0.26 -47.12 -32.47
CA LEU A 60 0.58 -48.23 -32.95
C LEU A 60 2.08 -47.86 -32.92
N PRO A 61 3.01 -48.83 -32.95
CA PRO A 61 4.43 -48.59 -33.27
C PRO A 61 4.62 -47.97 -34.66
N ARG A 62 5.63 -47.10 -34.83
CA ARG A 62 5.84 -46.27 -36.05
C ARG A 62 5.77 -47.08 -37.36
N ASP A 63 6.36 -48.27 -37.38
CA ASP A 63 6.41 -49.12 -38.58
C ASP A 63 5.03 -49.70 -38.95
N LEU A 64 4.21 -50.02 -37.94
CA LEU A 64 2.84 -50.52 -38.14
C LEU A 64 1.86 -49.40 -38.53
N ARG A 65 2.07 -48.15 -38.07
CA ARG A 65 1.22 -47.00 -38.45
C ARG A 65 1.18 -46.82 -39.96
N ARG A 66 2.38 -46.77 -40.59
CA ARG A 66 2.51 -46.56 -42.03
C ARG A 66 1.90 -47.72 -42.81
N GLY A 67 2.17 -48.95 -42.39
CA GLY A 67 1.66 -50.15 -43.05
C GLY A 67 0.12 -50.21 -43.03
N GLU A 68 -0.51 -49.87 -41.91
CA GLU A 68 -1.98 -49.86 -41.82
C GLU A 68 -2.61 -48.70 -42.61
N LEU A 69 -2.02 -47.51 -42.58
CA LEU A 69 -2.51 -46.37 -43.38
C LEU A 69 -2.34 -46.63 -44.89
N GLY A 70 -1.23 -47.24 -45.32
CA GLY A 70 -1.02 -47.64 -46.71
C GLY A 70 -2.05 -48.64 -47.19
N ARG A 71 -2.44 -49.61 -46.34
CA ARG A 71 -3.51 -50.58 -46.64
C ARG A 71 -4.89 -49.94 -46.72
N LEU A 72 -5.18 -48.90 -45.93
CA LEU A 72 -6.40 -48.10 -46.08
C LEU A 72 -6.42 -47.40 -47.45
N VAL A 73 -5.31 -46.78 -47.85
CA VAL A 73 -5.19 -46.12 -49.15
C VAL A 73 -5.38 -47.10 -50.31
N GLU A 74 -4.79 -48.30 -50.23
CA GLU A 74 -4.97 -49.35 -51.23
C GLU A 74 -6.42 -49.81 -51.34
N TYR A 75 -7.08 -50.01 -50.19
CA TYR A 75 -8.50 -50.38 -50.15
C TYR A 75 -9.37 -49.33 -50.84
N VAL A 76 -9.22 -48.05 -50.48
CA VAL A 76 -9.99 -46.95 -51.08
C VAL A 76 -9.67 -46.81 -52.57
N ALA A 77 -8.44 -47.05 -53.01
CA ALA A 77 -8.05 -47.00 -54.42
C ALA A 77 -8.59 -48.18 -55.25
N SER A 78 -8.91 -49.31 -54.63
CA SER A 78 -9.42 -50.52 -55.30
C SER A 78 -10.95 -50.54 -55.45
N GLU A 79 -11.67 -49.96 -54.48
CA GLU A 79 -13.15 -49.93 -54.41
C GLU A 79 -13.61 -48.51 -54.08
N THR A 80 -13.56 -47.58 -55.04
CA THR A 80 -13.90 -46.16 -54.82
C THR A 80 -15.41 -45.93 -54.79
N SER A 81 -16.09 -46.14 -53.66
CA SER A 81 -17.39 -45.51 -53.42
C SER A 81 -17.21 -44.07 -52.90
N PRO A 82 -18.20 -43.17 -53.06
CA PRO A 82 -18.13 -41.83 -52.46
C PRO A 82 -17.95 -41.87 -50.94
N ALA A 83 -18.48 -42.89 -50.26
CA ALA A 83 -18.33 -43.08 -48.82
C ALA A 83 -16.90 -43.46 -48.42
N ASP A 84 -16.19 -44.24 -49.26
CA ASP A 84 -14.79 -44.61 -49.03
C ASP A 84 -13.85 -43.41 -49.17
N VAL A 85 -14.11 -42.57 -50.17
CA VAL A 85 -13.41 -41.30 -50.36
C VAL A 85 -13.66 -40.36 -49.18
N SER A 86 -14.91 -40.24 -48.72
CA SER A 86 -15.25 -39.43 -47.54
C SER A 86 -14.51 -39.90 -46.30
N PHE A 87 -14.52 -41.21 -46.03
CA PHE A 87 -13.83 -41.80 -44.89
C PHE A 87 -12.31 -41.56 -44.96
N PHE A 88 -11.69 -41.68 -46.13
CA PHE A 88 -10.28 -41.34 -46.34
C PHE A 88 -9.97 -39.87 -46.01
N LEU A 89 -10.79 -38.94 -46.50
CA LEU A 89 -10.62 -37.50 -46.24
C LEU A 89 -10.84 -37.15 -44.77
N ASP A 90 -11.78 -37.83 -44.10
CA ASP A 90 -12.00 -37.71 -42.66
C ASP A 90 -10.82 -38.26 -41.85
N VAL A 91 -10.25 -39.40 -42.25
CA VAL A 91 -9.03 -39.95 -41.63
C VAL A 91 -7.85 -38.98 -41.82
N TRP A 92 -7.67 -38.40 -43.01
CA TRP A 92 -6.66 -37.34 -43.22
C TRP A 92 -6.90 -36.19 -42.25
N TRP A 93 -8.12 -35.66 -42.18
CA TRP A 93 -8.41 -34.49 -41.38
C TRP A 93 -8.24 -34.75 -39.88
N GLU A 94 -8.67 -35.91 -39.38
CA GLU A 94 -8.45 -36.30 -37.98
C GLU A 94 -6.97 -36.54 -37.67
N VAL A 95 -6.16 -36.99 -38.64
CA VAL A 95 -4.70 -37.05 -38.50
C VAL A 95 -4.13 -35.63 -38.30
N MET A 96 -4.62 -34.63 -39.04
CA MET A 96 -4.16 -33.24 -38.95
C MET A 96 -4.60 -32.50 -37.66
N LYS A 97 -5.76 -32.85 -37.08
CA LYS A 97 -6.30 -32.23 -35.85
C LYS A 97 -5.79 -32.86 -34.55
N HIS A 98 -5.00 -33.93 -34.62
CA HIS A 98 -4.61 -34.69 -33.44
C HIS A 98 -3.56 -33.96 -32.59
N LYS A 99 -3.91 -33.45 -31.41
CA LYS A 99 -2.93 -33.00 -30.40
C LYS A 99 -2.47 -34.19 -29.55
N GLU A 100 -1.16 -34.33 -29.29
CA GLU A 100 -0.60 -35.38 -28.40
C GLU A 100 -1.08 -35.27 -26.93
N GLU A 101 -1.75 -34.17 -26.57
CA GLU A 101 -2.17 -33.87 -25.20
C GLU A 101 -3.62 -34.30 -24.90
N ARG A 102 -3.78 -35.60 -24.63
CA ARG A 102 -4.72 -36.20 -23.65
C ARG A 102 -4.66 -37.71 -23.86
N GLU A 103 -4.08 -38.43 -22.91
CA GLU A 103 -4.07 -39.89 -22.91
C GLU A 103 -5.51 -40.42 -22.90
N ASP A 104 -6.01 -40.79 -24.08
CA ASP A 104 -7.24 -41.56 -24.18
C ASP A 104 -6.97 -42.95 -23.58
N ARG A 105 -7.60 -43.27 -22.45
CA ARG A 105 -7.47 -44.56 -21.77
C ARG A 105 -7.64 -45.74 -22.74
N THR A 106 -8.48 -45.59 -23.77
CA THR A 106 -8.70 -46.60 -24.81
C THR A 106 -7.48 -46.75 -25.71
N ALA A 107 -6.91 -45.64 -26.18
CA ALA A 107 -5.70 -45.63 -27.01
C ALA A 107 -4.47 -46.10 -26.23
N SER A 108 -4.31 -45.71 -24.96
CA SER A 108 -3.24 -46.18 -24.08
C SER A 108 -3.33 -47.68 -23.79
N THR A 109 -4.54 -48.19 -23.51
CA THR A 109 -4.78 -49.63 -23.31
C THR A 109 -4.50 -50.41 -24.60
N PHE A 110 -4.91 -49.87 -25.75
CA PHE A 110 -4.62 -50.46 -27.05
C PHE A 110 -3.13 -50.45 -27.39
N SER A 111 -2.41 -49.35 -27.15
CA SER A 111 -0.97 -49.26 -27.36
C SER A 111 -0.21 -50.24 -26.46
N ALA A 112 -0.61 -50.35 -25.19
CA ALA A 112 -0.02 -51.29 -24.24
C ALA A 112 -0.22 -52.75 -24.69
N LEU A 113 -1.42 -53.10 -25.16
CA LEU A 113 -1.75 -54.41 -25.72
C LEU A 113 -0.88 -54.73 -26.94
N ILE A 114 -0.76 -53.81 -27.90
CA ILE A 114 0.06 -54.02 -29.10
C ILE A 114 1.55 -54.13 -28.76
N ARG A 115 2.05 -53.37 -27.79
CA ARG A 115 3.46 -53.43 -27.36
C ARG A 115 3.78 -54.73 -26.61
N GLN A 116 2.84 -55.21 -25.79
CA GLN A 116 2.97 -56.46 -25.04
C GLN A 116 3.08 -57.69 -25.96
N HIS A 117 2.39 -57.68 -27.10
CA HIS A 117 2.30 -58.83 -28.00
C HIS A 117 3.06 -58.68 -29.33
N GLY A 118 3.45 -57.45 -29.71
CA GLY A 118 4.13 -57.13 -30.98
C GLY A 118 5.66 -57.09 -30.90
N SER A 119 6.25 -57.38 -29.74
CA SER A 119 7.70 -57.48 -29.58
C SER A 119 8.14 -58.92 -29.88
N GLU A 120 8.54 -59.22 -31.12
CA GLU A 120 9.32 -60.43 -31.38
C GLU A 120 10.70 -60.29 -30.70
N PRO A 121 11.14 -61.21 -29.84
CA PRO A 121 12.55 -61.31 -29.50
C PRO A 121 13.28 -61.91 -30.71
N SER A 122 14.23 -61.18 -31.28
CA SER A 122 15.18 -61.76 -32.22
C SER A 122 15.90 -62.92 -31.54
N PRO A 123 16.01 -64.11 -32.16
CA PRO A 123 16.66 -65.26 -31.56
C PRO A 123 18.17 -65.18 -31.80
N ASP A 124 18.81 -64.15 -31.24
CA ASP A 124 20.26 -64.08 -31.03
C ASP A 124 20.56 -62.77 -30.28
N ASP A 125 20.51 -62.80 -28.96
CA ASP A 125 21.69 -62.43 -28.16
C ASP A 125 21.46 -62.84 -26.71
N GLY A 126 22.27 -63.79 -26.26
CA GLY A 126 22.28 -64.25 -24.88
C GLY A 126 22.98 -63.24 -23.97
N LEU A 127 22.47 -63.14 -22.75
CA LEU A 127 23.21 -62.76 -21.54
C LEU A 127 23.92 -61.40 -21.55
N GLN A 128 23.34 -60.38 -20.91
CA GLN A 128 24.07 -59.55 -19.93
C GLN A 128 23.15 -58.91 -18.86
N PRO A 129 23.58 -58.85 -17.57
CA PRO A 129 22.85 -58.21 -16.48
C PRO A 129 23.20 -56.70 -16.36
N PRO A 130 22.43 -55.92 -15.59
CA PRO A 130 22.39 -54.47 -15.71
C PRO A 130 23.44 -53.80 -14.83
N LYS A 131 24.19 -52.83 -15.39
CA LYS A 131 24.60 -51.60 -14.68
C LYS A 131 25.39 -50.65 -15.58
N ARG A 132 24.88 -49.42 -15.63
CA ARG A 132 25.57 -48.12 -15.75
C ARG A 132 26.68 -48.03 -16.80
N PHE A 133 26.47 -47.23 -17.84
CA PHE A 133 27.32 -46.06 -18.10
C PHE A 133 26.55 -45.05 -18.97
N LYS A 134 26.62 -43.78 -18.56
CA LYS A 134 26.22 -42.61 -19.36
C LYS A 134 27.11 -42.54 -20.60
N SER A 135 26.51 -42.29 -21.75
CA SER A 135 27.21 -41.80 -22.94
C SER A 135 26.33 -40.73 -23.57
N ASP A 136 26.84 -39.50 -23.68
CA ASP A 136 26.25 -38.46 -24.51
C ASP A 136 26.40 -38.82 -26.01
N PRO A 137 25.54 -38.25 -26.89
CA PRO A 137 25.37 -38.72 -28.25
C PRO A 137 26.22 -37.90 -29.24
N VAL A 138 27.15 -38.53 -29.95
CA VAL A 138 27.69 -37.96 -31.20
C VAL A 138 27.94 -39.06 -32.24
N SER A 139 27.39 -38.81 -33.43
CA SER A 139 27.72 -39.35 -34.76
C SER A 139 27.50 -40.85 -35.02
N ALA A 140 26.26 -41.19 -35.38
CA ALA A 140 26.02 -42.06 -36.53
C ALA A 140 25.34 -41.21 -37.62
N THR A 141 26.13 -40.81 -38.60
CA THR A 141 25.68 -40.18 -39.85
C THR A 141 24.78 -41.15 -40.61
N GLY A 142 23.51 -40.74 -40.77
CA GLY A 142 22.53 -41.25 -41.75
C GLY A 142 21.42 -42.16 -41.20
N PRO A 143 20.22 -41.63 -40.88
CA PRO A 143 19.02 -42.46 -40.76
C PRO A 143 18.37 -42.69 -42.14
N PRO A 144 17.76 -43.86 -42.40
CA PRO A 144 16.92 -44.06 -43.58
C PRO A 144 15.76 -43.06 -43.55
N ALA A 145 15.49 -42.40 -44.67
CA ALA A 145 14.41 -41.42 -44.81
C ALA A 145 13.06 -42.05 -44.42
N ALA A 146 12.63 -41.81 -43.19
CA ALA A 146 11.35 -42.28 -42.69
C ALA A 146 10.25 -41.33 -43.21
N THR A 147 9.72 -41.66 -44.39
CA THR A 147 8.55 -41.01 -45.02
C THR A 147 7.41 -40.77 -44.00
N SER A 148 6.92 -39.53 -43.89
CA SER A 148 5.87 -39.17 -42.92
C SER A 148 4.50 -39.81 -43.27
N LEU A 149 3.60 -39.99 -42.28
CA LEU A 149 2.22 -40.47 -42.53
C LEU A 149 1.47 -39.61 -43.56
N LEU A 150 1.85 -38.34 -43.64
CA LEU A 150 1.25 -37.33 -44.51
C LEU A 150 1.58 -37.59 -45.99
N VAL A 151 2.75 -38.17 -46.30
CA VAL A 151 3.09 -38.58 -47.67
C VAL A 151 2.21 -39.73 -48.14
N VAL A 152 1.88 -40.69 -47.27
CA VAL A 152 0.97 -41.79 -47.61
C VAL A 152 -0.41 -41.25 -47.98
N LEU A 153 -0.87 -40.18 -47.31
CA LEU A 153 -2.12 -39.49 -47.61
C LEU A 153 -2.04 -38.72 -48.95
N ILE A 154 -0.95 -37.99 -49.22
CA ILE A 154 -0.72 -37.32 -50.51
C ILE A 154 -0.75 -38.33 -51.67
N GLU A 155 -0.05 -39.45 -51.54
CA GLU A 155 -0.04 -40.51 -52.55
C GLU A 155 -1.41 -41.18 -52.71
N GLY A 156 -2.18 -41.30 -51.62
CA GLY A 156 -3.57 -41.78 -51.68
C GLY A 156 -4.49 -40.85 -52.46
N LEU A 157 -4.35 -39.54 -52.28
CA LEU A 157 -5.11 -38.54 -53.06
C LEU A 157 -4.69 -38.57 -54.54
N LYS A 158 -3.39 -38.72 -54.86
CA LYS A 158 -2.91 -38.89 -56.25
C LYS A 158 -3.52 -40.10 -56.95
N LYS A 159 -3.79 -41.19 -56.22
CA LYS A 159 -4.42 -42.39 -56.78
C LYS A 159 -5.94 -42.25 -56.96
N THR A 160 -6.59 -41.47 -56.09
CA THR A 160 -8.06 -41.40 -56.01
C THR A 160 -8.66 -40.11 -56.60
N TYR A 161 -7.87 -39.09 -56.97
CA TYR A 161 -8.42 -37.79 -57.38
C TYR A 161 -9.45 -37.86 -58.53
N ARG A 162 -9.30 -38.81 -59.47
CA ARG A 162 -10.26 -38.97 -60.59
C ARG A 162 -11.63 -39.52 -60.15
N SER A 163 -11.72 -40.18 -59.00
CA SER A 163 -12.97 -40.75 -58.47
C SER A 163 -13.74 -39.76 -57.57
N ILE A 164 -13.18 -38.58 -57.29
CA ILE A 164 -13.85 -37.54 -56.49
C ILE A 164 -14.78 -36.72 -57.39
N ALA A 165 -16.07 -37.08 -57.42
CA ALA A 165 -17.05 -36.44 -58.30
C ALA A 165 -17.73 -35.21 -57.67
N LEU A 166 -18.04 -35.25 -56.37
CA LEU A 166 -18.82 -34.21 -55.68
C LEU A 166 -18.00 -32.94 -55.42
N PRO A 167 -18.49 -31.73 -55.76
CA PRO A 167 -17.81 -30.46 -55.49
C PRO A 167 -17.40 -30.29 -54.02
N ARG A 168 -18.27 -30.65 -53.06
CA ARG A 168 -17.98 -30.62 -51.62
C ARG A 168 -16.75 -31.45 -51.24
N MET A 169 -16.62 -32.65 -51.80
CA MET A 169 -15.46 -33.52 -51.54
C MET A 169 -14.17 -32.99 -52.19
N LYS A 170 -14.28 -32.33 -53.36
CA LYS A 170 -13.15 -31.61 -53.98
C LYS A 170 -12.69 -30.45 -53.09
N CYS A 171 -13.61 -29.67 -52.52
CA CYS A 171 -13.28 -28.63 -51.54
C CYS A 171 -12.56 -29.20 -50.32
N TYR A 172 -13.08 -30.30 -49.75
CA TYR A 172 -12.50 -30.96 -48.58
C TYR A 172 -11.09 -31.49 -48.86
N ALA A 173 -10.89 -32.14 -50.02
CA ALA A 173 -9.59 -32.66 -50.43
C ALA A 173 -8.55 -31.55 -50.67
N LEU A 174 -8.95 -30.47 -51.35
CA LEU A 174 -8.08 -29.31 -51.56
C LEU A 174 -7.75 -28.59 -50.25
N ALA A 175 -8.71 -28.47 -49.32
CA ALA A 175 -8.48 -27.87 -48.00
C ALA A 175 -7.48 -28.70 -47.19
N ASN A 176 -7.65 -30.03 -47.13
CA ASN A 176 -6.71 -30.94 -46.47
C ASN A 176 -5.28 -30.82 -47.03
N LEU A 177 -5.14 -30.72 -48.36
CA LEU A 177 -3.84 -30.57 -49.01
C LEU A 177 -3.22 -29.18 -48.78
N ALA A 178 -4.00 -28.11 -48.95
CA ALA A 178 -3.51 -26.75 -48.77
C ALA A 178 -3.10 -26.48 -47.29
N GLU A 179 -3.85 -27.00 -46.33
CA GLU A 179 -3.60 -26.80 -44.90
C GLU A 179 -2.37 -27.61 -44.45
N LEU A 180 -2.23 -28.83 -44.97
CA LEU A 180 -0.99 -29.59 -44.83
C LEU A 180 0.20 -28.75 -45.31
N LEU A 181 0.16 -28.22 -46.55
CA LEU A 181 1.24 -27.42 -47.12
C LEU A 181 1.47 -26.09 -46.38
N SER A 182 0.43 -25.52 -45.78
CA SER A 182 0.50 -24.26 -45.00
C SER A 182 1.37 -24.41 -43.76
N VAL A 183 1.22 -25.52 -43.03
CA VAL A 183 2.02 -25.81 -41.81
C VAL A 183 3.52 -25.86 -42.08
N PHE A 184 3.95 -26.15 -43.32
CA PHE A 184 5.38 -26.22 -43.69
C PHE A 184 5.95 -24.93 -44.30
N THR A 185 5.09 -23.98 -44.67
CA THR A 185 5.49 -22.69 -45.24
C THR A 185 5.47 -21.55 -44.21
N GLU A 186 4.99 -21.80 -42.99
CA GLU A 186 5.07 -20.86 -41.88
C GLU A 186 6.54 -20.62 -41.48
N LEU A 187 7.00 -19.37 -41.64
CA LEU A 187 8.26 -18.87 -41.05
C LEU A 187 8.05 -18.23 -39.68
N GLU A 188 6.82 -18.14 -39.18
CA GLU A 188 6.58 -17.57 -37.86
C GLU A 188 7.10 -18.49 -36.74
N PRO A 189 7.65 -17.92 -35.66
CA PRO A 189 8.08 -18.70 -34.50
C PRO A 189 6.87 -19.46 -33.92
N GLN A 190 7.10 -20.70 -33.50
CA GLN A 190 6.13 -21.49 -32.73
C GLN A 190 5.50 -20.61 -31.62
N GLY A 191 4.24 -20.20 -31.78
CA GLY A 191 3.45 -19.66 -30.66
C GLY A 191 2.63 -18.37 -30.83
N SER A 192 2.44 -17.78 -32.01
CA SER A 192 1.45 -16.68 -32.17
C SER A 192 0.03 -17.25 -32.26
N SER A 193 -0.58 -17.56 -31.11
CA SER A 193 -2.03 -17.87 -31.08
C SER A 193 -2.82 -16.67 -31.61
N LEU A 194 -3.83 -16.92 -32.45
CA LEU A 194 -4.73 -15.88 -32.96
C LEU A 194 -5.27 -15.02 -31.80
N PRO A 195 -5.44 -13.69 -31.97
CA PRO A 195 -6.13 -12.87 -30.98
C PRO A 195 -7.47 -13.52 -30.59
N VAL A 196 -7.81 -13.47 -29.30
CA VAL A 196 -8.95 -14.21 -28.74
C VAL A 196 -10.27 -13.83 -29.44
N ALA A 197 -10.40 -12.57 -29.86
CA ALA A 197 -11.58 -12.08 -30.58
C ALA A 197 -11.69 -12.69 -31.99
N GLU A 198 -10.58 -12.74 -32.73
CA GLU A 198 -10.54 -13.39 -34.05
C GLU A 198 -10.75 -14.91 -33.93
N TYR A 199 -10.24 -15.52 -32.86
CA TYR A 199 -10.49 -16.92 -32.56
C TYR A 199 -11.98 -17.19 -32.33
N LEU A 200 -12.64 -16.36 -31.53
CA LEU A 200 -14.07 -16.47 -31.27
C LEU A 200 -14.87 -16.31 -32.57
N ASP A 201 -14.56 -15.29 -33.38
CA ASP A 201 -15.25 -15.06 -34.66
C ASP A 201 -15.11 -16.23 -35.64
N LYS A 202 -13.91 -16.85 -35.72
CA LYS A 202 -13.69 -18.06 -36.52
C LYS A 202 -14.51 -19.25 -36.01
N VAL A 203 -14.52 -19.50 -34.70
CA VAL A 203 -15.31 -20.58 -34.11
C VAL A 203 -16.80 -20.36 -34.37
N CYS A 204 -17.29 -19.13 -34.20
CA CYS A 204 -18.68 -18.75 -34.48
C CYS A 204 -19.05 -18.94 -35.95
N SER A 205 -18.18 -18.55 -36.87
CA SER A 205 -18.37 -18.75 -38.32
C SER A 205 -18.55 -20.23 -38.67
N ILE A 206 -17.73 -21.11 -38.08
CA ILE A 206 -17.82 -22.57 -38.30
C ILE A 206 -19.15 -23.12 -37.76
N VAL A 207 -19.51 -22.74 -36.53
CA VAL A 207 -20.77 -23.19 -35.92
C VAL A 207 -21.98 -22.69 -36.71
N SER A 208 -21.94 -21.46 -37.21
CA SER A 208 -22.99 -20.88 -38.06
C SER A 208 -23.18 -21.69 -39.34
N LEU A 209 -22.10 -22.03 -40.03
CA LEU A 209 -22.13 -22.86 -41.24
C LEU A 209 -22.68 -24.26 -40.98
N TRP A 210 -22.33 -24.89 -39.87
CA TRP A 210 -22.91 -26.19 -39.48
C TRP A 210 -24.39 -26.11 -39.08
N ASN A 211 -24.85 -24.97 -38.58
CA ASN A 211 -26.26 -24.74 -38.31
C ASN A 211 -27.07 -24.53 -39.60
N SER A 212 -26.50 -23.92 -40.63
CA SER A 212 -27.20 -23.69 -41.90
C SER A 212 -27.14 -24.89 -42.87
N ASP A 213 -26.11 -25.73 -42.78
CA ASP A 213 -25.92 -26.89 -43.66
C ASP A 213 -26.67 -28.12 -43.14
N ALA A 214 -27.81 -28.46 -43.75
CA ALA A 214 -28.62 -29.63 -43.39
C ALA A 214 -27.92 -30.98 -43.68
N GLU A 215 -26.94 -31.01 -44.57
CA GLU A 215 -26.15 -32.20 -44.90
C GLU A 215 -24.94 -32.37 -43.97
N SER A 216 -24.63 -31.37 -43.13
CA SER A 216 -23.54 -31.46 -42.16
C SER A 216 -23.83 -32.52 -41.10
N ARG A 217 -22.85 -33.39 -40.83
CA ARG A 217 -22.89 -34.34 -39.70
C ARG A 217 -23.02 -33.69 -38.33
N TYR A 218 -22.80 -32.37 -38.26
CA TYR A 218 -22.94 -31.58 -37.05
C TYR A 218 -24.29 -30.88 -36.93
N HIS A 219 -25.11 -30.81 -37.99
CA HIS A 219 -26.36 -30.04 -37.99
C HIS A 219 -27.27 -30.34 -36.79
N GLN A 220 -27.51 -31.63 -36.51
CA GLN A 220 -28.37 -32.10 -35.43
C GLN A 220 -27.68 -32.21 -34.06
N ARG A 221 -26.38 -31.91 -33.95
CA ARG A 221 -25.63 -32.01 -32.69
C ARG A 221 -25.84 -30.79 -31.80
N GLY A 222 -25.65 -30.98 -30.50
CA GLY A 222 -25.70 -29.92 -29.50
C GLY A 222 -24.61 -28.86 -29.72
N LEU A 223 -24.86 -27.64 -29.24
CA LEU A 223 -23.92 -26.52 -29.36
C LEU A 223 -22.56 -26.83 -28.73
N ASP A 224 -22.54 -27.56 -27.61
CA ASP A 224 -21.30 -27.93 -26.92
C ASP A 224 -20.42 -28.87 -27.74
N GLU A 225 -21.01 -29.82 -28.48
CA GLU A 225 -20.29 -30.68 -29.41
C GLU A 225 -19.78 -29.90 -30.62
N LYS A 226 -20.60 -29.00 -31.17
CA LYS A 226 -20.22 -28.11 -32.28
C LYS A 226 -19.04 -27.22 -31.88
N VAL A 227 -19.13 -26.52 -30.76
CA VAL A 227 -18.05 -25.62 -30.31
C VAL A 227 -16.75 -26.40 -30.09
N ARG A 228 -16.81 -27.54 -29.39
CA ARG A 228 -15.63 -28.38 -29.14
C ARG A 228 -14.95 -28.86 -30.41
N GLU A 229 -15.72 -29.19 -31.43
CA GLU A 229 -15.18 -29.63 -32.71
C GLU A 229 -14.68 -28.46 -33.57
N ALA A 230 -15.33 -27.30 -33.50
CA ALA A 230 -14.88 -26.09 -34.16
C ALA A 230 -13.52 -25.64 -33.60
N GLU A 231 -13.31 -25.68 -32.28
CA GLU A 231 -12.00 -25.36 -31.67
C GLU A 231 -10.88 -26.33 -32.10
N ARG A 232 -11.19 -27.63 -32.19
CA ARG A 232 -10.28 -28.64 -32.75
C ARG A 232 -9.94 -28.37 -34.21
N SER A 233 -10.88 -27.80 -34.96
CA SER A 233 -10.69 -27.48 -36.37
C SER A 233 -9.87 -26.20 -36.58
N VAL A 234 -9.88 -25.26 -35.62
CA VAL A 234 -9.03 -24.06 -35.62
C VAL A 234 -7.61 -24.37 -35.11
N SER A 235 -7.45 -25.42 -34.30
CA SER A 235 -6.17 -25.82 -33.72
C SER A 235 -5.50 -26.98 -34.48
N LEU A 236 -4.57 -26.68 -35.38
CA LEU A 236 -3.83 -27.68 -36.16
C LEU A 236 -2.54 -28.17 -35.46
N LEU A 237 -2.07 -29.35 -35.88
CA LEU A 237 -0.77 -29.92 -35.51
C LEU A 237 0.42 -29.02 -35.90
N SER A 238 1.33 -28.82 -34.95
CA SER A 238 2.59 -28.06 -35.11
C SER A 238 3.86 -28.93 -35.17
N THR A 239 3.74 -30.26 -35.26
CA THR A 239 4.83 -31.18 -34.84
C THR A 239 5.40 -32.12 -35.89
N VAL A 240 5.13 -31.95 -37.18
CA VAL A 240 5.82 -32.75 -38.23
C VAL A 240 6.48 -31.79 -39.22
N LYS A 241 7.71 -32.10 -39.66
CA LYS A 241 8.41 -31.42 -40.76
C LYS A 241 8.47 -32.35 -41.98
N LEU A 242 7.94 -31.92 -43.13
CA LEU A 242 8.18 -32.57 -44.43
C LEU A 242 9.60 -32.24 -44.88
N SER A 243 10.20 -33.14 -45.64
CA SER A 243 11.39 -32.81 -46.41
C SER A 243 11.04 -31.86 -47.57
N ASP A 244 12.03 -31.13 -48.08
CA ASP A 244 11.81 -30.19 -49.19
C ASP A 244 11.26 -30.88 -50.44
N GLU A 245 11.73 -32.10 -50.74
CA GLU A 245 11.22 -32.90 -51.86
C GLU A 245 9.73 -33.22 -51.71
N GLU A 246 9.28 -33.59 -50.50
CA GLU A 246 7.87 -33.90 -50.21
C GLU A 246 6.99 -32.64 -50.27
N LEU A 247 7.51 -31.49 -49.84
CA LEU A 247 6.83 -30.20 -49.92
C LEU A 247 6.56 -29.82 -51.39
N PHE A 248 7.59 -29.82 -52.25
CA PHE A 248 7.45 -29.47 -53.66
C PHE A 248 6.59 -30.46 -54.45
N ALA A 249 6.65 -31.76 -54.11
CA ALA A 249 5.74 -32.75 -54.67
C ALA A 249 4.26 -32.46 -54.32
N GLY A 250 4.02 -31.96 -53.11
CA GLY A 250 2.70 -31.52 -52.67
C GLY A 250 2.24 -30.22 -53.34
N LEU A 251 3.13 -29.22 -53.49
CA LEU A 251 2.84 -27.97 -54.24
C LEU A 251 2.45 -28.26 -55.69
N TYR A 252 3.18 -29.16 -56.37
CA TYR A 252 2.86 -29.58 -57.73
C TYR A 252 1.49 -30.26 -57.83
N LEU A 253 1.16 -31.11 -56.86
CA LEU A 253 -0.14 -31.77 -56.80
C LEU A 253 -1.27 -30.75 -56.61
N LEU A 254 -1.11 -29.79 -55.70
CA LEU A 254 -2.11 -28.75 -55.47
C LEU A 254 -2.32 -27.91 -56.74
N ARG A 255 -1.25 -27.52 -57.43
CA ARG A 255 -1.31 -26.82 -58.73
C ARG A 255 -2.13 -27.61 -59.75
N SER A 256 -1.84 -28.90 -59.87
CA SER A 256 -2.52 -29.79 -60.83
C SER A 256 -4.01 -29.95 -60.51
N LEU A 257 -4.36 -30.08 -59.23
CA LEU A 257 -5.75 -30.23 -58.79
C LEU A 257 -6.53 -28.92 -58.91
N LEU A 258 -5.93 -27.77 -58.61
CA LEU A 258 -6.56 -26.46 -58.80
C LEU A 258 -6.86 -26.19 -60.28
N HIS A 259 -5.99 -26.60 -61.21
CA HIS A 259 -6.32 -26.55 -62.64
C HIS A 259 -7.42 -27.54 -63.03
N ALA A 260 -7.38 -28.76 -62.52
CA ALA A 260 -8.34 -29.80 -62.90
C ALA A 260 -9.76 -29.56 -62.34
N TRP A 261 -9.88 -28.97 -61.16
CA TRP A 261 -11.16 -28.76 -60.47
C TRP A 261 -11.59 -27.29 -60.37
N GLY A 262 -10.70 -26.34 -60.67
CA GLY A 262 -10.91 -24.92 -60.38
C GLY A 262 -12.11 -24.29 -61.09
N GLU A 263 -12.30 -24.53 -62.39
CA GLU A 263 -13.42 -23.95 -63.14
C GLU A 263 -14.79 -24.47 -62.64
N GLU A 264 -14.86 -25.76 -62.32
CA GLU A 264 -16.07 -26.38 -61.76
C GLU A 264 -16.40 -25.83 -60.37
N LEU A 265 -15.40 -25.73 -59.50
CA LEU A 265 -15.55 -25.22 -58.14
C LEU A 265 -15.92 -23.74 -58.10
N GLN A 266 -15.41 -22.93 -59.03
CA GLN A 266 -15.76 -21.51 -59.12
C GLN A 266 -17.26 -21.27 -59.31
N GLY A 267 -17.97 -22.16 -60.02
CA GLY A 267 -19.42 -22.07 -60.18
C GLY A 267 -20.17 -22.32 -58.87
N THR A 268 -19.80 -23.38 -58.15
CA THR A 268 -20.40 -23.78 -56.87
C THR A 268 -20.09 -22.79 -55.74
N LEU A 269 -18.85 -22.30 -55.64
CA LEU A 269 -18.41 -21.41 -54.56
C LEU A 269 -19.01 -19.99 -54.63
N ASN A 270 -19.51 -19.61 -55.80
CA ASN A 270 -20.19 -18.32 -56.01
C ASN A 270 -21.69 -18.37 -55.67
N ASN A 271 -22.26 -19.55 -55.42
CA ASN A 271 -23.66 -19.70 -55.00
C ASN A 271 -23.78 -19.63 -53.47
N SER A 272 -24.40 -18.57 -52.94
CA SER A 272 -24.50 -18.34 -51.49
C SER A 272 -25.36 -19.35 -50.74
N GLU A 273 -26.22 -20.11 -51.43
CA GLU A 273 -27.06 -21.16 -50.84
C GLU A 273 -26.32 -22.51 -50.71
N GLU A 274 -25.20 -22.68 -51.42
CA GLU A 274 -24.38 -23.91 -51.43
C GLU A 274 -23.10 -23.81 -50.57
N LEU A 275 -22.93 -22.70 -49.84
CA LEU A 275 -21.77 -22.48 -48.96
C LEU A 275 -21.83 -23.39 -47.72
N CYS A 276 -21.05 -24.47 -47.77
CA CYS A 276 -20.81 -25.39 -46.66
C CYS A 276 -19.46 -25.11 -45.98
N TYR A 277 -19.22 -25.78 -44.84
CA TYR A 277 -17.98 -25.63 -44.07
C TYR A 277 -16.72 -25.98 -44.89
N GLU A 278 -16.78 -27.00 -45.75
CA GLU A 278 -15.65 -27.43 -46.58
C GLU A 278 -15.25 -26.35 -47.60
N SER A 279 -16.23 -25.66 -48.17
CA SER A 279 -16.02 -24.52 -49.07
C SER A 279 -15.40 -23.33 -48.35
N TYR A 280 -15.91 -22.98 -47.17
CA TYR A 280 -15.33 -21.93 -46.32
C TYR A 280 -13.90 -22.26 -45.92
N ARG A 281 -13.66 -23.49 -45.46
CA ARG A 281 -12.33 -23.95 -45.04
C ARG A 281 -11.33 -23.89 -46.18
N LEU A 282 -11.70 -24.31 -47.39
CA LEU A 282 -10.84 -24.19 -48.57
C LEU A 282 -10.43 -22.73 -48.82
N LEU A 283 -11.40 -21.81 -48.89
CA LEU A 283 -11.14 -20.40 -49.20
C LEU A 283 -10.27 -19.74 -48.12
N HIS A 284 -10.57 -19.98 -46.84
CA HIS A 284 -9.76 -19.47 -45.73
C HIS A 284 -8.34 -20.03 -45.76
N THR A 285 -8.19 -21.33 -46.00
CA THR A 285 -6.89 -22.01 -46.06
C THR A 285 -6.07 -21.51 -47.24
N LEU A 286 -6.65 -21.40 -48.44
CA LEU A 286 -5.96 -20.86 -49.61
C LEU A 286 -5.56 -19.39 -49.43
N THR A 287 -6.37 -18.59 -48.75
CA THR A 287 -6.04 -17.19 -48.43
C THR A 287 -4.83 -17.12 -47.49
N THR A 288 -4.81 -17.95 -46.45
CA THR A 288 -3.68 -18.05 -45.51
C THR A 288 -2.44 -18.59 -46.21
N PHE A 289 -2.60 -19.66 -46.99
CA PHE A 289 -1.52 -20.30 -47.74
C PHE A 289 -0.89 -19.37 -48.77
N ARG A 290 -1.67 -18.54 -49.48
CA ARG A 290 -1.16 -17.51 -50.39
C ARG A 290 -0.20 -16.56 -49.67
N LYS A 291 -0.59 -16.05 -48.49
CA LYS A 291 0.26 -15.17 -47.68
C LYS A 291 1.55 -15.88 -47.28
N ASN A 292 1.44 -17.14 -46.84
CA ASN A 292 2.60 -17.95 -46.46
C ASN A 292 3.53 -18.20 -47.66
N LEU A 293 3.00 -18.48 -48.86
CA LEU A 293 3.79 -18.67 -50.07
C LEU A 293 4.53 -17.39 -50.51
N VAL A 294 3.90 -16.22 -50.38
CA VAL A 294 4.57 -14.93 -50.63
C VAL A 294 5.73 -14.73 -49.67
N CYS A 295 5.49 -14.87 -48.36
CA CYS A 295 6.53 -14.77 -47.34
C CYS A 295 7.65 -15.80 -47.54
N PHE A 296 7.29 -17.05 -47.86
CA PHE A 296 8.22 -18.13 -48.16
C PHE A 296 9.10 -17.84 -49.38
N SER A 297 8.56 -17.17 -50.41
CA SER A 297 9.33 -16.74 -51.58
C SER A 297 10.30 -15.60 -51.30
N GLU A 298 10.01 -14.75 -50.30
CA GLU A 298 10.82 -13.58 -49.94
C GLU A 298 11.96 -13.90 -48.95
N THR A 299 11.80 -14.95 -48.14
CA THR A 299 12.68 -15.22 -46.98
C THR A 299 13.58 -16.45 -47.13
N ARG A 300 13.28 -17.38 -48.04
CA ARG A 300 14.04 -18.62 -48.23
C ARG A 300 14.85 -18.58 -49.53
N ASP A 301 16.10 -19.05 -49.48
CA ASP A 301 16.94 -19.22 -50.68
C ASP A 301 16.43 -20.40 -51.52
N LEU A 302 15.49 -20.12 -52.43
CA LEU A 302 14.94 -21.09 -53.39
C LEU A 302 15.90 -21.31 -54.56
N SER A 303 15.99 -22.54 -55.07
CA SER A 303 16.73 -22.83 -56.30
C SER A 303 16.02 -22.28 -57.54
N GLU A 304 16.74 -22.18 -58.66
CA GLU A 304 16.20 -21.63 -59.92
C GLU A 304 15.01 -22.44 -60.48
N ASP A 305 14.93 -23.75 -60.16
CA ASP A 305 13.83 -24.62 -60.59
C ASP A 305 12.60 -24.53 -59.65
N GLU A 306 12.77 -24.08 -58.40
CA GLU A 306 11.73 -24.02 -57.37
C GLU A 306 10.96 -22.69 -57.36
N LYS A 307 11.66 -21.56 -57.63
CA LYS A 307 11.06 -20.22 -57.73
C LYS A 307 9.85 -20.13 -58.67
N PRO A 308 9.88 -20.64 -59.92
CA PRO A 308 8.75 -20.53 -60.83
C PRO A 308 7.52 -21.29 -60.34
N ILE A 309 7.70 -22.43 -59.64
CA ILE A 309 6.60 -23.25 -59.12
C ILE A 309 5.84 -22.49 -58.03
N VAL A 310 6.55 -21.82 -57.11
CA VAL A 310 5.95 -21.03 -56.03
C VAL A 310 5.21 -19.82 -56.60
N LEU A 311 5.85 -19.06 -57.52
CA LEU A 311 5.24 -17.87 -58.14
C LEU A 311 3.97 -18.20 -58.94
N GLU A 312 4.02 -19.25 -59.77
CA GLU A 312 2.88 -19.69 -60.56
C GLU A 312 1.72 -20.15 -59.67
N LEU A 313 2.01 -20.94 -58.63
CA LEU A 313 0.99 -21.39 -57.69
C LEU A 313 0.36 -20.22 -56.91
N THR A 314 1.16 -19.23 -56.48
CA THR A 314 0.64 -18.01 -55.84
C THR A 314 -0.31 -17.25 -56.76
N GLN A 315 0.02 -17.12 -58.05
CA GLN A 315 -0.85 -16.47 -59.03
C GLN A 315 -2.14 -17.26 -59.29
N ILE A 316 -2.06 -18.60 -59.39
CA ILE A 316 -3.23 -19.46 -59.56
C ILE A 316 -4.18 -19.33 -58.37
N ILE A 317 -3.65 -19.33 -57.15
CA ILE A 317 -4.44 -19.17 -55.93
C ILE A 317 -5.06 -17.77 -55.87
N GLU A 318 -4.30 -16.72 -56.19
CA GLU A 318 -4.80 -15.35 -56.26
C GLU A 318 -5.96 -15.22 -57.24
N HIS A 319 -5.79 -15.73 -58.47
CA HIS A 319 -6.84 -15.71 -59.48
C HIS A 319 -8.08 -16.51 -59.09
N PHE A 320 -7.88 -17.66 -58.42
CA PHE A 320 -8.98 -18.48 -57.90
C PHE A 320 -9.77 -17.74 -56.81
N LEU A 321 -9.07 -17.07 -55.87
CA LEU A 321 -9.68 -16.30 -54.79
C LEU A 321 -10.38 -15.03 -55.30
N GLU A 322 -9.81 -14.27 -56.25
CA GLU A 322 -10.45 -13.09 -56.84
C GLU A 322 -11.80 -13.42 -57.48
N LYS A 323 -11.89 -14.56 -58.16
CA LYS A 323 -13.11 -15.04 -58.83
C LYS A 323 -14.18 -15.60 -57.89
N THR A 324 -13.85 -15.87 -56.63
CA THR A 324 -14.73 -16.53 -55.64
C THR A 324 -15.00 -15.70 -54.37
N SER A 325 -14.23 -14.64 -54.13
CA SER A 325 -14.26 -13.85 -52.87
C SER A 325 -15.43 -12.86 -52.74
N THR A 326 -16.27 -12.69 -53.75
CA THR A 326 -17.42 -11.77 -53.69
C THR A 326 -18.51 -12.23 -52.71
N SER A 327 -18.56 -13.52 -52.36
CA SER A 327 -19.58 -14.12 -51.47
C SER A 327 -19.13 -14.30 -50.01
N LEU A 328 -17.82 -14.22 -49.71
CA LEU A 328 -17.25 -14.51 -48.38
C LEU A 328 -17.18 -13.29 -47.44
N LYS A 329 -17.77 -12.16 -47.82
CA LYS A 329 -17.94 -11.04 -46.87
C LYS A 329 -18.88 -11.51 -45.78
N SER A 330 -18.33 -11.61 -44.57
CA SER A 330 -18.99 -12.04 -43.34
C SER A 330 -20.47 -11.68 -43.35
N LYS A 331 -21.33 -12.69 -43.44
CA LYS A 331 -22.66 -12.55 -42.85
C LYS A 331 -22.39 -12.10 -41.42
N ASP A 332 -22.86 -10.92 -41.03
CA ASP A 332 -22.77 -10.46 -39.64
C ASP A 332 -23.22 -11.61 -38.76
N SER A 333 -22.26 -12.23 -38.07
CA SER A 333 -22.51 -13.36 -37.19
C SER A 333 -23.54 -12.88 -36.17
N ASP A 334 -24.68 -13.57 -36.07
CA ASP A 334 -25.74 -13.22 -35.12
C ASP A 334 -25.11 -13.04 -33.73
N ALA A 335 -25.22 -11.84 -33.15
CA ALA A 335 -24.59 -11.51 -31.88
C ALA A 335 -25.00 -12.50 -30.76
N ASN A 336 -26.18 -13.10 -30.87
CA ASN A 336 -26.67 -14.14 -29.95
C ASN A 336 -25.91 -15.47 -30.08
N LEU A 337 -25.45 -15.80 -31.29
CA LEU A 337 -24.62 -16.99 -31.51
C LEU A 337 -23.22 -16.77 -30.93
N VAL A 338 -22.66 -15.57 -31.11
CA VAL A 338 -21.31 -15.25 -30.61
C VAL A 338 -21.26 -15.32 -29.08
N SER A 339 -22.28 -14.78 -28.39
CA SER A 339 -22.40 -14.87 -26.93
C SER A 339 -22.53 -16.32 -26.45
N SER A 340 -23.40 -17.11 -27.09
CA SER A 340 -23.65 -18.52 -26.74
C SER A 340 -22.40 -19.39 -26.91
N VAL A 341 -21.62 -19.16 -27.97
CA VAL A 341 -20.35 -19.85 -28.21
C VAL A 341 -19.31 -19.49 -27.14
N ALA A 342 -19.13 -18.19 -26.84
CA ALA A 342 -18.20 -17.74 -25.81
C ALA A 342 -18.53 -18.33 -24.43
N MET A 343 -19.81 -18.31 -24.04
CA MET A 343 -20.28 -18.91 -22.78
C MET A 343 -20.06 -20.42 -22.75
N THR A 344 -20.30 -21.12 -23.87
CA THR A 344 -20.07 -22.57 -23.97
C THR A 344 -18.58 -22.91 -23.78
N ILE A 345 -17.67 -22.12 -24.35
CA ILE A 345 -16.22 -22.28 -24.16
C ILE A 345 -15.85 -22.17 -22.67
N ILE A 346 -16.42 -21.19 -21.97
CA ILE A 346 -16.18 -20.96 -20.53
C ILE A 346 -16.80 -22.09 -19.68
N GLU A 347 -18.09 -22.37 -19.83
CA GLU A 347 -18.82 -23.36 -19.02
C GLU A 347 -18.25 -24.77 -19.17
N ARG A 348 -17.77 -25.12 -20.37
CA ARG A 348 -17.18 -26.43 -20.66
C ARG A 348 -15.67 -26.49 -20.46
N LYS A 349 -15.04 -25.38 -20.03
CA LYS A 349 -13.59 -25.26 -19.79
C LYS A 349 -12.75 -25.79 -20.97
N LEU A 350 -13.07 -25.33 -22.17
CA LEU A 350 -12.38 -25.76 -23.39
C LEU A 350 -11.02 -25.04 -23.57
N ASP A 351 -10.25 -25.34 -24.61
CA ASP A 351 -8.81 -25.03 -24.70
C ASP A 351 -8.43 -23.58 -24.32
N ARG A 352 -9.20 -22.57 -24.79
CA ARG A 352 -8.92 -21.13 -24.55
C ARG A 352 -9.89 -20.45 -23.58
N HIS A 353 -10.54 -21.21 -22.69
CA HIS A 353 -11.55 -20.67 -21.76
C HIS A 353 -11.07 -19.51 -20.86
N MET A 354 -9.81 -19.55 -20.39
CA MET A 354 -9.25 -18.50 -19.54
C MET A 354 -9.10 -17.16 -20.27
N GLU A 355 -8.71 -17.20 -21.54
CA GLU A 355 -8.60 -16.01 -22.39
C GLU A 355 -9.99 -15.47 -22.75
N MET A 356 -10.95 -16.38 -22.98
CA MET A 356 -12.34 -16.04 -23.28
C MET A 356 -13.02 -15.26 -22.15
N CYS A 357 -12.64 -15.49 -20.88
CA CYS A 357 -13.13 -14.72 -19.73
C CYS A 357 -12.87 -13.20 -19.89
N SER A 358 -11.80 -12.78 -20.56
CA SER A 358 -11.54 -11.35 -20.79
C SER A 358 -12.56 -10.73 -21.75
N ILE A 359 -12.87 -11.39 -22.86
CA ILE A 359 -13.88 -10.90 -23.82
C ILE A 359 -15.25 -10.92 -23.18
N PHE A 360 -15.58 -12.00 -22.47
CA PHE A 360 -16.83 -12.13 -21.73
C PHE A 360 -17.06 -10.96 -20.75
N ALA A 361 -15.98 -10.50 -20.08
CA ALA A 361 -16.04 -9.41 -19.11
C ALA A 361 -16.10 -8.01 -19.74
N SER A 362 -15.57 -7.81 -20.95
CA SER A 362 -15.48 -6.50 -21.61
C SER A 362 -16.65 -6.19 -22.54
N GLU A 363 -17.27 -7.21 -23.14
CA GLU A 363 -18.19 -6.99 -24.25
C GLU A 363 -19.61 -6.62 -23.80
N GLN A 364 -20.04 -5.43 -24.18
CA GLN A 364 -21.28 -4.81 -23.69
C GLN A 364 -22.53 -5.33 -24.38
N THR A 365 -22.41 -5.87 -25.60
CA THR A 365 -23.54 -6.24 -26.47
C THR A 365 -24.36 -7.41 -25.95
N TRP A 366 -23.76 -8.31 -25.16
CA TRP A 366 -24.41 -9.48 -24.57
C TRP A 366 -24.45 -9.47 -23.04
N ALA A 367 -23.87 -8.45 -22.41
CA ALA A 367 -23.84 -8.31 -20.97
C ALA A 367 -25.27 -8.19 -20.41
N PHE A 368 -25.51 -8.68 -19.19
CA PHE A 368 -26.82 -8.69 -18.52
C PHE A 368 -27.94 -9.51 -19.18
N SER A 369 -27.64 -10.28 -20.23
CA SER A 369 -28.54 -11.37 -20.65
C SER A 369 -28.61 -12.45 -19.57
N LYS A 370 -29.73 -13.19 -19.50
CA LYS A 370 -29.91 -14.25 -18.49
C LYS A 370 -28.80 -15.30 -18.54
N ASP A 371 -28.41 -15.71 -19.75
CA ASP A 371 -27.34 -16.68 -19.96
C ASP A 371 -25.96 -16.15 -19.54
N TRP A 372 -25.71 -14.84 -19.72
CA TRP A 372 -24.48 -14.19 -19.24
C TRP A 372 -24.41 -14.21 -17.71
N VAL A 373 -25.51 -13.85 -17.02
CA VAL A 373 -25.55 -13.86 -15.54
C VAL A 373 -25.37 -15.28 -15.01
N ASP A 374 -26.07 -16.26 -15.60
CA ASP A 374 -25.96 -17.67 -15.19
C ASP A 374 -24.53 -18.21 -15.41
N CYS A 375 -23.88 -17.86 -16.52
CA CYS A 375 -22.50 -18.23 -16.81
C CYS A 375 -21.52 -17.65 -15.77
N LEU A 376 -21.63 -16.36 -15.46
CA LEU A 376 -20.79 -15.69 -14.45
C LEU A 376 -20.98 -16.32 -13.07
N VAL A 377 -22.23 -16.55 -12.65
CA VAL A 377 -22.55 -17.10 -11.32
C VAL A 377 -22.03 -18.54 -11.15
N LYS A 378 -22.11 -19.38 -12.18
CA LYS A 378 -21.60 -20.76 -12.13
C LYS A 378 -20.07 -20.84 -12.17
N ASN A 379 -19.40 -19.86 -12.78
CA ASN A 379 -17.97 -19.91 -13.08
C ASN A 379 -17.12 -18.85 -12.35
N LYS A 380 -17.58 -18.33 -11.21
CA LYS A 380 -16.91 -17.27 -10.42
C LYS A 380 -15.40 -17.47 -10.24
N THR A 381 -14.96 -18.71 -9.99
CA THR A 381 -13.54 -19.05 -9.81
C THR A 381 -12.65 -18.67 -11.00
N LEU A 382 -13.18 -18.63 -12.22
CA LEU A 382 -12.42 -18.24 -13.42
C LEU A 382 -12.22 -16.71 -13.50
N PHE A 383 -13.05 -15.94 -12.80
CA PHE A 383 -13.03 -14.48 -12.79
C PHE A 383 -12.28 -13.90 -11.57
N GLN A 384 -11.63 -14.74 -10.77
CA GLN A 384 -10.80 -14.34 -9.62
C GLN A 384 -9.40 -13.85 -10.06
N LYS A 385 -9.37 -12.89 -10.99
CA LYS A 385 -8.17 -12.14 -11.37
C LYS A 385 -8.46 -10.63 -11.30
N PRO A 386 -7.53 -9.80 -10.82
CA PRO A 386 -7.78 -8.37 -10.59
C PRO A 386 -8.25 -7.65 -11.86
N GLU A 387 -7.60 -7.89 -13.00
CA GLU A 387 -7.97 -7.32 -14.31
C GLU A 387 -9.39 -7.69 -14.76
N LEU A 388 -9.84 -8.92 -14.49
CA LEU A 388 -11.18 -9.39 -14.88
C LEU A 388 -12.25 -8.78 -13.97
N VAL A 389 -12.00 -8.68 -12.67
CA VAL A 389 -12.90 -8.03 -11.72
C VAL A 389 -13.08 -6.56 -12.10
N LEU A 390 -12.00 -5.85 -12.44
CA LEU A 390 -12.07 -4.46 -12.86
C LEU A 390 -12.90 -4.29 -14.15
N LYS A 391 -12.66 -5.11 -15.17
CA LYS A 391 -13.46 -5.11 -16.42
C LYS A 391 -14.94 -5.39 -16.16
N LEU A 392 -15.26 -6.35 -15.28
CA LEU A 392 -16.64 -6.63 -14.90
C LEU A 392 -17.29 -5.43 -14.19
N LEU A 393 -16.57 -4.74 -13.31
CA LEU A 393 -17.06 -3.52 -12.65
C LEU A 393 -17.33 -2.40 -13.66
N GLU A 394 -16.43 -2.19 -14.64
CA GLU A 394 -16.62 -1.24 -15.73
C GLU A 394 -17.88 -1.56 -16.55
N THR A 395 -18.09 -2.82 -16.90
CA THR A 395 -19.28 -3.29 -17.63
C THR A 395 -20.56 -3.04 -16.84
N VAL A 396 -20.57 -3.25 -15.52
CA VAL A 396 -21.74 -2.96 -14.68
C VAL A 396 -22.02 -1.45 -14.63
N VAL A 397 -21.00 -0.63 -14.43
CA VAL A 397 -21.13 0.84 -14.39
C VAL A 397 -21.69 1.39 -15.71
N ASN A 398 -21.18 0.92 -16.85
CA ASN A 398 -21.66 1.33 -18.16
C ASN A 398 -23.12 0.92 -18.40
N PHE A 399 -23.53 -0.26 -17.94
CA PHE A 399 -24.91 -0.71 -18.04
C PHE A 399 -25.87 0.14 -17.20
N THR A 400 -25.50 0.50 -15.97
CA THR A 400 -26.33 1.32 -15.09
C THR A 400 -26.63 2.71 -15.65
N ALA A 401 -25.73 3.27 -16.48
CA ALA A 401 -25.98 4.53 -17.19
C ALA A 401 -27.09 4.43 -18.26
N SER A 402 -27.40 3.21 -18.74
CA SER A 402 -28.28 2.97 -19.89
C SER A 402 -29.70 2.46 -19.57
N SER A 403 -29.94 1.91 -18.37
CA SER A 403 -31.21 1.23 -18.03
C SER A 403 -31.70 1.55 -16.61
N GLN A 404 -32.98 1.94 -16.47
CA GLN A 404 -33.61 2.30 -15.19
C GLN A 404 -34.75 1.37 -14.74
N ASP A 405 -35.01 0.29 -15.49
CA ASP A 405 -36.14 -0.61 -15.23
C ASP A 405 -35.99 -1.46 -13.96
N ARG A 406 -37.12 -1.89 -13.39
CA ARG A 406 -37.14 -2.67 -12.13
C ARG A 406 -36.48 -4.04 -12.26
N GLU A 407 -36.73 -4.77 -13.34
CA GLU A 407 -36.07 -6.05 -13.61
C GLU A 407 -34.56 -5.88 -13.81
N ALA A 408 -34.15 -4.78 -14.45
CA ALA A 408 -32.73 -4.44 -14.63
C ALA A 408 -32.02 -4.19 -13.29
N ARG A 409 -32.72 -3.65 -12.28
CA ARG A 409 -32.16 -3.48 -10.93
C ARG A 409 -31.92 -4.80 -10.20
N ASP A 410 -32.84 -5.76 -10.30
CA ASP A 410 -32.66 -7.08 -9.68
C ASP A 410 -31.47 -7.83 -10.31
N LEU A 411 -31.35 -7.76 -11.64
CA LEU A 411 -30.19 -8.25 -12.40
C LEU A 411 -28.88 -7.55 -11.98
N GLN A 412 -28.89 -6.22 -11.86
CA GLN A 412 -27.74 -5.45 -11.36
C GLN A 412 -27.32 -5.90 -9.96
N MET A 413 -28.27 -6.15 -9.06
CA MET A 413 -27.97 -6.61 -7.71
C MET A 413 -27.31 -8.00 -7.71
N GLN A 414 -27.84 -8.92 -8.53
CA GLN A 414 -27.30 -10.27 -8.66
C GLN A 414 -25.88 -10.28 -9.24
N VAL A 415 -25.64 -9.51 -10.30
CA VAL A 415 -24.32 -9.38 -10.95
C VAL A 415 -23.31 -8.71 -10.03
N THR A 416 -23.69 -7.60 -9.39
CA THR A 416 -22.84 -6.89 -8.44
C THR A 416 -22.44 -7.82 -7.29
N ARG A 417 -23.38 -8.61 -6.75
CA ARG A 417 -23.07 -9.60 -5.71
C ARG A 417 -22.06 -10.64 -6.20
N ALA A 418 -22.23 -11.18 -7.41
CA ALA A 418 -21.29 -12.16 -7.97
C ALA A 418 -19.89 -11.59 -8.16
N ILE A 419 -19.76 -10.34 -8.60
CA ILE A 419 -18.46 -9.65 -8.76
C ILE A 419 -17.81 -9.39 -7.40
N LEU A 420 -18.59 -8.94 -6.41
CA LEU A 420 -18.09 -8.74 -5.06
C LEU A 420 -17.61 -10.05 -4.42
N GLU A 421 -18.28 -11.17 -4.67
CA GLU A 421 -17.80 -12.49 -4.25
C GLU A 421 -16.49 -12.87 -4.94
N CYS A 422 -16.32 -12.55 -6.23
CA CYS A 422 -15.04 -12.76 -6.91
C CYS A 422 -13.93 -11.90 -6.27
N TYR A 423 -14.22 -10.64 -5.95
CA TYR A 423 -13.29 -9.74 -5.27
C TYR A 423 -12.93 -10.20 -3.85
N THR A 424 -13.89 -10.73 -3.07
CA THR A 424 -13.62 -11.17 -1.69
C THR A 424 -12.65 -12.35 -1.61
N GLU A 425 -12.64 -13.21 -2.63
CA GLU A 425 -11.74 -14.37 -2.72
C GLU A 425 -10.32 -14.02 -3.18
N LEU A 426 -10.09 -12.79 -3.66
CA LEU A 426 -8.76 -12.33 -4.07
C LEU A 426 -7.79 -12.20 -2.87
N SER A 427 -6.49 -12.32 -3.17
CA SER A 427 -5.44 -11.99 -2.21
C SER A 427 -5.46 -10.50 -1.84
N LEU A 428 -4.86 -10.11 -0.70
CA LEU A 428 -4.83 -8.70 -0.30
C LEU A 428 -4.09 -7.82 -1.32
N THR A 429 -3.06 -8.37 -1.98
CA THR A 429 -2.32 -7.68 -3.05
C THR A 429 -3.23 -7.42 -4.25
N ASP A 430 -3.93 -8.45 -4.73
CA ASP A 430 -4.83 -8.32 -5.89
C ASP A 430 -6.04 -7.42 -5.57
N LYS A 431 -6.55 -7.44 -4.33
CA LYS A 431 -7.58 -6.49 -3.86
C LYS A 431 -7.12 -5.04 -3.98
N ASN A 432 -5.86 -4.77 -3.65
CA ASN A 432 -5.29 -3.44 -3.78
C ASN A 432 -5.11 -3.01 -5.24
N GLU A 433 -4.77 -3.93 -6.14
CA GLU A 433 -4.74 -3.64 -7.58
C GLU A 433 -6.13 -3.24 -8.11
N VAL A 434 -7.18 -3.98 -7.74
CA VAL A 434 -8.56 -3.63 -8.11
C VAL A 434 -8.96 -2.28 -7.52
N LEU A 435 -8.67 -2.03 -6.23
CA LEU A 435 -8.96 -0.74 -5.58
C LEU A 435 -8.24 0.42 -6.26
N SER A 436 -6.97 0.23 -6.65
CA SER A 436 -6.20 1.22 -7.40
C SER A 436 -6.86 1.52 -8.76
N GLY A 437 -7.33 0.50 -9.47
CA GLY A 437 -8.09 0.67 -10.70
C GLY A 437 -9.40 1.43 -10.49
N VAL A 438 -10.14 1.12 -9.43
CA VAL A 438 -11.39 1.81 -9.07
C VAL A 438 -11.15 3.29 -8.76
N LEU A 439 -10.10 3.60 -7.98
CA LEU A 439 -9.74 4.99 -7.67
C LEU A 439 -9.27 5.75 -8.92
N ALA A 440 -8.53 5.10 -9.82
CA ALA A 440 -8.11 5.70 -11.08
C ALA A 440 -9.28 5.98 -12.04
N SER A 441 -10.27 5.09 -12.10
CA SER A 441 -11.43 5.22 -12.99
C SER A 441 -12.54 6.13 -12.44
N TRP A 442 -12.76 6.14 -11.12
CA TRP A 442 -13.92 6.81 -10.51
C TRP A 442 -13.62 7.71 -9.29
N GLY A 443 -12.34 7.88 -8.93
CA GLY A 443 -11.91 8.78 -7.85
C GLY A 443 -12.31 8.34 -6.43
N GLY A 444 -12.22 9.25 -5.46
CA GLY A 444 -12.51 9.00 -4.04
C GLY A 444 -13.91 8.42 -3.73
N PRO A 445 -14.98 8.80 -4.46
CA PRO A 445 -16.29 8.16 -4.32
C PRO A 445 -16.34 6.71 -4.79
N GLY A 446 -15.41 6.28 -5.66
CA GLY A 446 -15.39 4.92 -6.20
C GLY A 446 -16.68 4.57 -6.94
N LEU A 447 -17.30 3.45 -6.58
CA LEU A 447 -18.51 2.95 -7.24
C LEU A 447 -19.80 3.66 -6.78
N SER A 448 -19.77 4.43 -5.68
CA SER A 448 -20.97 4.96 -5.02
C SER A 448 -21.81 5.90 -5.89
N LEU A 449 -21.16 6.71 -6.73
CA LEU A 449 -21.86 7.66 -7.60
C LEU A 449 -22.50 6.98 -8.81
N ASN A 450 -21.93 5.86 -9.24
CA ASN A 450 -22.31 5.18 -10.47
C ASN A 450 -23.26 3.99 -10.24
N LEU A 451 -23.25 3.38 -9.04
CA LEU A 451 -24.04 2.21 -8.70
C LEU A 451 -24.95 2.49 -7.49
N GLN A 452 -26.19 2.91 -7.73
CA GLN A 452 -27.16 3.16 -6.63
C GLN A 452 -27.48 1.91 -5.81
N VAL A 453 -27.50 0.72 -6.44
CA VAL A 453 -27.77 -0.58 -5.77
C VAL A 453 -26.72 -0.89 -4.69
N VAL A 454 -25.50 -0.39 -4.85
CA VAL A 454 -24.43 -0.54 -3.86
C VAL A 454 -24.70 0.30 -2.60
N MET A 455 -25.42 1.41 -2.72
CA MET A 455 -25.71 2.31 -1.61
C MET A 455 -26.85 1.83 -0.72
N GLU A 456 -27.73 0.95 -1.22
CA GLU A 456 -28.78 0.32 -0.42
C GLU A 456 -28.16 -0.59 0.64
N GLY A 457 -28.30 -0.21 1.92
CA GLY A 457 -27.72 -0.95 3.06
C GLY A 457 -26.25 -0.66 3.35
N PHE A 458 -25.53 0.11 2.51
CA PHE A 458 -24.10 0.42 2.73
C PHE A 458 -23.83 1.04 4.11
N GLN A 459 -24.67 1.98 4.53
CA GLN A 459 -24.48 2.66 5.82
C GLN A 459 -24.68 1.73 7.01
N GLU A 460 -25.58 0.74 6.88
CA GLU A 460 -25.81 -0.29 7.90
C GLU A 460 -24.63 -1.26 7.95
N ASP A 461 -24.16 -1.73 6.79
CA ASP A 461 -22.97 -2.59 6.65
C ASP A 461 -21.72 -1.89 7.20
N LEU A 462 -21.53 -0.61 6.90
CA LEU A 462 -20.42 0.21 7.39
C LEU A 462 -20.45 0.29 8.92
N ASN A 463 -21.59 0.63 9.51
CA ASN A 463 -21.72 0.70 10.97
C ASN A 463 -21.57 -0.68 11.61
N MET A 464 -22.12 -1.73 11.02
CA MET A 464 -22.03 -3.10 11.53
C MET A 464 -20.59 -3.60 11.53
N ALA A 465 -19.86 -3.42 10.43
CA ALA A 465 -18.45 -3.80 10.32
C ALA A 465 -17.61 -3.09 11.39
N PHE A 466 -17.77 -1.77 11.52
CA PHE A 466 -16.96 -1.02 12.48
C PHE A 466 -17.34 -1.25 13.94
N ASN A 467 -18.61 -1.55 14.24
CA ASN A 467 -19.03 -1.96 15.58
C ASN A 467 -18.46 -3.33 15.98
N GLN A 468 -18.31 -4.26 15.02
CA GLN A 468 -17.66 -5.55 15.27
C GLN A 468 -16.14 -5.38 15.47
N ILE A 469 -15.51 -4.51 14.68
CA ILE A 469 -14.07 -4.20 14.75
C ILE A 469 -13.70 -3.60 16.10
N THR A 470 -14.48 -2.64 16.61
CA THR A 470 -14.22 -2.02 17.92
C THR A 470 -14.42 -2.97 19.10
N GLN A 471 -15.21 -4.03 18.93
CA GLN A 471 -15.46 -5.04 19.98
C GLN A 471 -14.46 -6.21 19.99
N SER A 472 -13.61 -6.37 18.95
CA SER A 472 -12.80 -7.58 18.74
C SER A 472 -11.33 -7.33 18.38
N VAL A 473 -10.67 -6.44 19.12
CA VAL A 473 -9.25 -6.08 18.92
C VAL A 473 -8.33 -7.27 19.27
N SER A 474 -7.91 -8.03 18.26
CA SER A 474 -6.94 -9.15 18.36
C SER A 474 -6.26 -9.39 17.01
N ASP A 475 -5.10 -10.06 16.97
CA ASP A 475 -4.35 -10.31 15.71
C ASP A 475 -5.13 -11.18 14.71
N GLN A 476 -5.83 -12.21 15.17
CA GLN A 476 -6.78 -12.98 14.32
C GLN A 476 -8.01 -12.13 13.92
N GLY A 477 -8.33 -11.10 14.71
CA GLY A 477 -9.33 -10.10 14.38
C GLY A 477 -8.90 -9.16 13.25
N LEU A 478 -7.60 -8.87 13.09
CA LEU A 478 -7.10 -7.91 12.10
C LEU A 478 -7.38 -8.38 10.67
N SER A 479 -7.05 -9.62 10.33
CA SER A 479 -7.28 -10.18 8.98
C SER A 479 -8.77 -10.20 8.61
N ARG A 480 -9.64 -10.53 9.57
CA ARG A 480 -11.10 -10.46 9.41
C ARG A 480 -11.57 -9.01 9.24
N ALA A 481 -11.04 -8.09 10.02
CA ALA A 481 -11.35 -6.66 9.93
C ALA A 481 -10.95 -6.08 8.57
N VAL A 482 -9.73 -6.39 8.10
CA VAL A 482 -9.22 -6.01 6.78
C VAL A 482 -10.11 -6.59 5.69
N ALA A 483 -10.51 -7.86 5.76
CA ALA A 483 -11.43 -8.44 4.77
C ALA A 483 -12.78 -7.72 4.72
N SER A 484 -13.38 -7.41 5.88
CA SER A 484 -14.64 -6.66 5.97
C SER A 484 -14.52 -5.23 5.42
N VAL A 485 -13.40 -4.55 5.73
CA VAL A 485 -13.14 -3.17 5.28
C VAL A 485 -12.75 -3.13 3.80
N ALA A 486 -12.12 -4.17 3.25
CA ALA A 486 -11.74 -4.23 1.83
C ALA A 486 -12.95 -4.12 0.91
N ARG A 487 -14.07 -4.75 1.26
CA ARG A 487 -15.34 -4.66 0.51
C ARG A 487 -15.91 -3.24 0.59
N LEU A 488 -15.99 -2.66 1.80
CA LEU A 488 -16.53 -1.31 1.98
C LEU A 488 -15.69 -0.24 1.26
N THR A 489 -14.37 -0.40 1.32
CA THR A 489 -13.40 0.50 0.67
C THR A 489 -13.50 0.43 -0.84
N LEU A 490 -13.76 -0.74 -1.44
CA LEU A 490 -14.00 -0.86 -2.88
C LEU A 490 -15.27 -0.12 -3.31
N LEU A 491 -16.34 -0.23 -2.51
CA LEU A 491 -17.65 0.34 -2.84
C LEU A 491 -17.68 1.86 -2.69
N TYR A 492 -17.20 2.37 -1.56
CA TYR A 492 -17.13 3.81 -1.28
C TYR A 492 -15.87 4.12 -0.44
N PRO A 493 -14.70 4.32 -1.10
CA PRO A 493 -13.43 4.54 -0.42
C PRO A 493 -13.47 5.73 0.54
N GLU A 494 -13.91 6.90 0.06
CA GLU A 494 -13.96 8.14 0.85
C GLU A 494 -14.82 8.02 2.12
N ALA A 495 -16.03 7.47 2.03
CA ALA A 495 -16.90 7.33 3.19
C ALA A 495 -16.31 6.34 4.22
N THR A 496 -15.70 5.26 3.73
CA THR A 496 -15.04 4.26 4.57
C THR A 496 -13.86 4.87 5.31
N VAL A 497 -12.96 5.58 4.62
CA VAL A 497 -11.80 6.24 5.23
C VAL A 497 -12.26 7.30 6.25
N LYS A 498 -13.24 8.16 5.90
CA LYS A 498 -13.81 9.14 6.85
C LYS A 498 -14.34 8.49 8.13
N LYS A 499 -15.03 7.34 8.01
CA LYS A 499 -15.53 6.60 9.16
C LYS A 499 -14.40 6.04 10.01
N VAL A 500 -13.37 5.47 9.40
CA VAL A 500 -12.18 4.99 10.11
C VAL A 500 -11.48 6.13 10.85
N CYS A 501 -11.23 7.26 10.19
CA CYS A 501 -10.57 8.42 10.78
C CYS A 501 -11.35 8.96 11.99
N ASN A 502 -12.68 9.04 11.90
CA ASN A 502 -13.52 9.49 13.01
C ASN A 502 -13.45 8.50 14.19
N LEU A 503 -13.61 7.19 13.93
CA LEU A 503 -13.59 6.17 14.97
C LEU A 503 -12.21 6.01 15.63
N ALA A 504 -11.13 6.27 14.90
CA ALA A 504 -9.77 6.22 15.43
C ALA A 504 -9.55 7.26 16.54
N VAL A 505 -10.30 8.34 16.52
CA VAL A 505 -10.19 9.43 17.49
C VAL A 505 -11.23 9.33 18.60
N VAL A 506 -12.46 8.94 18.28
CA VAL A 506 -13.56 8.87 19.26
C VAL A 506 -13.47 7.62 20.14
N ASN A 507 -12.95 6.50 19.62
CA ASN A 507 -12.84 5.25 20.40
C ASN A 507 -11.47 5.14 21.05
N LEU A 508 -11.46 5.28 22.38
CA LEU A 508 -10.22 5.30 23.13
C LEU A 508 -9.39 4.02 22.92
N GLY A 509 -8.14 4.19 22.50
CA GLY A 509 -7.19 3.09 22.28
C GLY A 509 -7.35 2.32 20.96
N ALA A 510 -8.34 2.66 20.12
CA ALA A 510 -8.57 1.96 18.84
C ALA A 510 -7.68 2.48 17.68
N HIS A 511 -7.02 3.62 17.87
CA HIS A 511 -6.27 4.32 16.82
C HIS A 511 -5.22 3.44 16.12
N GLN A 512 -4.41 2.66 16.85
CA GLN A 512 -3.36 1.82 16.24
C GLN A 512 -3.96 0.72 15.36
N PHE A 513 -4.99 0.03 15.87
CA PHE A 513 -5.65 -1.06 15.16
C PHE A 513 -6.35 -0.54 13.88
N LEU A 514 -7.03 0.60 13.98
CA LEU A 514 -7.67 1.23 12.83
C LEU A 514 -6.65 1.77 11.82
N ALA A 515 -5.48 2.23 12.27
CA ALA A 515 -4.39 2.62 11.38
C ALA A 515 -3.81 1.42 10.63
N GLN A 516 -3.61 0.28 11.30
CA GLN A 516 -3.16 -0.97 10.67
C GLN A 516 -4.13 -1.45 9.58
N ILE A 517 -5.44 -1.29 9.80
CA ILE A 517 -6.45 -1.60 8.78
C ILE A 517 -6.26 -0.70 7.56
N LEU A 518 -6.12 0.63 7.72
CA LEU A 518 -5.89 1.53 6.58
C LEU A 518 -4.56 1.26 5.87
N CYS A 519 -3.49 0.99 6.62
CA CYS A 519 -2.17 0.66 6.06
C CYS A 519 -2.15 -0.68 5.31
N SER A 520 -3.18 -1.53 5.47
CA SER A 520 -3.38 -2.73 4.65
C SER A 520 -3.87 -2.42 3.23
N PHE A 521 -4.21 -1.15 2.95
CA PHE A 521 -4.69 -0.68 1.65
C PHE A 521 -3.80 0.42 1.06
N PRO A 522 -2.57 0.10 0.59
CA PRO A 522 -1.66 1.08 0.00
C PRO A 522 -2.25 1.86 -1.18
N ALA A 523 -3.24 1.31 -1.90
CA ALA A 523 -3.95 2.02 -2.97
C ALA A 523 -4.65 3.32 -2.49
N LEU A 524 -4.94 3.44 -1.18
CA LEU A 524 -5.50 4.65 -0.58
C LEU A 524 -4.53 5.85 -0.58
N SER A 525 -3.24 5.65 -0.87
CA SER A 525 -2.27 6.74 -1.14
C SER A 525 -2.55 7.50 -2.45
N PHE A 526 -3.72 7.28 -3.04
CA PHE A 526 -4.21 7.93 -4.25
C PHE A 526 -4.24 9.46 -4.15
N LEU A 527 -3.74 10.08 -5.21
CA LEU A 527 -3.72 11.53 -5.41
C LEU A 527 -4.85 11.92 -6.36
N GLU A 528 -5.85 12.61 -5.82
CA GLU A 528 -6.96 13.14 -6.59
C GLU A 528 -6.51 14.33 -7.44
N THR A 529 -6.67 14.21 -8.76
CA THR A 529 -6.32 15.23 -9.76
C THR A 529 -7.53 15.92 -10.39
N HIS A 530 -8.73 15.39 -10.16
CA HIS A 530 -9.96 15.82 -10.86
C HIS A 530 -10.41 17.26 -10.55
N ASP A 531 -10.19 17.76 -9.32
CA ASP A 531 -10.67 19.10 -8.93
C ASP A 531 -9.66 20.24 -9.22
N ASP A 532 -8.35 19.94 -9.27
CA ASP A 532 -7.29 20.90 -9.57
C ASP A 532 -6.02 20.15 -10.07
N PRO A 533 -5.83 20.01 -11.40
CA PRO A 533 -4.69 19.26 -11.94
C PRO A 533 -3.33 19.86 -11.59
N GLY A 534 -3.28 21.12 -11.12
CA GLY A 534 -2.05 21.76 -10.67
C GLY A 534 -1.67 21.46 -9.21
N ARG A 535 -2.60 20.89 -8.42
CA ARG A 535 -2.40 20.59 -6.98
C ARG A 535 -3.11 19.29 -6.58
N PRO A 536 -2.51 18.13 -6.87
CA PRO A 536 -3.06 16.86 -6.43
C PRO A 536 -3.25 16.84 -4.90
N ARG A 537 -4.36 16.28 -4.45
CA ARG A 537 -4.69 16.13 -3.02
C ARG A 537 -4.75 14.65 -2.67
N SER A 538 -4.10 14.27 -1.57
CA SER A 538 -4.24 12.92 -1.02
C SER A 538 -5.67 12.71 -0.50
N LEU A 539 -6.28 11.60 -0.92
CA LEU A 539 -7.61 11.17 -0.47
C LEU A 539 -7.64 11.07 1.07
N VAL A 540 -6.67 10.38 1.66
CA VAL A 540 -6.60 10.14 3.10
C VAL A 540 -6.46 11.45 3.88
N VAL A 541 -5.60 12.36 3.43
CA VAL A 541 -5.39 13.67 4.09
C VAL A 541 -6.65 14.53 4.02
N ARG A 542 -7.35 14.53 2.87
CA ARG A 542 -8.63 15.21 2.71
C ARG A 542 -9.68 14.62 3.66
N CYS A 543 -9.81 13.29 3.70
CA CYS A 543 -10.74 12.60 4.60
C CYS A 543 -10.45 12.90 6.08
N LEU A 544 -9.18 12.88 6.51
CA LEU A 544 -8.75 13.25 7.86
C LEU A 544 -9.19 14.68 8.20
N LYS A 545 -8.93 15.62 7.30
CA LYS A 545 -9.29 17.03 7.49
C LYS A 545 -10.80 17.23 7.60
N GLU A 546 -11.59 16.57 6.76
CA GLU A 546 -13.05 16.73 6.76
C GLU A 546 -13.74 15.97 7.91
N ALA A 547 -13.22 14.80 8.28
CA ALA A 547 -13.83 13.93 9.29
C ALA A 547 -13.49 14.33 10.72
N VAL A 548 -12.28 14.84 10.97
CA VAL A 548 -11.71 15.00 12.31
C VAL A 548 -11.30 16.44 12.61
N TRP A 549 -10.59 17.11 11.69
CA TRP A 549 -10.05 18.44 11.94
C TRP A 549 -11.17 19.47 12.20
N GLY A 550 -11.08 20.24 13.29
CA GLY A 550 -12.17 21.15 13.70
C GLY A 550 -13.25 20.52 14.59
N LYS A 551 -13.21 19.20 14.81
CA LYS A 551 -14.23 18.46 15.58
C LYS A 551 -13.68 17.80 16.85
N LEU A 552 -12.38 17.95 17.11
CA LEU A 552 -11.72 17.49 18.33
C LEU A 552 -12.19 18.34 19.51
N SER A 553 -12.66 17.70 20.58
CA SER A 553 -13.28 18.35 21.72
C SER A 553 -12.55 18.13 23.04
N THR A 554 -11.69 17.10 23.11
CA THR A 554 -10.95 16.76 24.33
C THR A 554 -9.46 16.54 24.05
N ALA A 555 -8.61 16.80 25.06
CA ALA A 555 -7.16 16.56 24.96
C ALA A 555 -6.81 15.08 24.65
N ARG A 556 -7.66 14.14 25.07
CA ARG A 556 -7.49 12.71 24.75
C ARG A 556 -7.75 12.40 23.28
N GLU A 557 -8.74 13.05 22.68
CA GLU A 557 -9.01 12.94 21.23
C GLU A 557 -7.85 13.54 20.42
N GLU A 558 -7.29 14.66 20.87
CA GLU A 558 -6.09 15.27 20.27
C GLU A 558 -4.88 14.33 20.33
N GLU A 559 -4.61 13.74 21.49
CA GLU A 559 -3.52 12.76 21.66
C GLU A 559 -3.70 11.54 20.73
N GLN A 560 -4.91 11.00 20.63
CA GLN A 560 -5.18 9.87 19.74
C GLN A 560 -5.07 10.23 18.27
N PHE A 561 -5.49 11.44 17.90
CA PHE A 561 -5.29 11.93 16.54
C PHE A 561 -3.79 12.04 16.21
N LEU A 562 -2.97 12.52 17.14
CA LEU A 562 -1.51 12.58 16.97
C LEU A 562 -0.90 11.18 16.79
N GLU A 563 -1.28 10.22 17.62
CA GLU A 563 -0.79 8.83 17.53
C GLU A 563 -1.25 8.15 16.24
N PHE A 564 -2.51 8.35 15.86
CA PHE A 564 -3.07 7.86 14.61
C PHE A 564 -2.31 8.41 13.40
N LEU A 565 -2.13 9.73 13.34
CA LEU A 565 -1.43 10.40 12.25
C LEU A 565 0.04 9.98 12.18
N ALA A 566 0.71 9.84 13.33
CA ALA A 566 2.08 9.35 13.40
C ALA A 566 2.19 7.94 12.81
N PHE A 567 1.23 7.05 13.08
CA PHE A 567 1.20 5.70 12.53
C PHE A 567 1.02 5.70 11.00
N LEU A 568 0.12 6.53 10.46
CA LEU A 568 -0.11 6.63 9.00
C LEU A 568 1.10 7.15 8.23
N MET A 569 1.98 7.91 8.88
CA MET A 569 3.24 8.41 8.30
C MET A 569 4.40 7.40 8.38
N GLN A 570 4.23 6.26 9.07
CA GLN A 570 5.25 5.21 9.13
C GLN A 570 5.21 4.32 7.87
N PRO A 571 6.37 3.78 7.43
CA PRO A 571 6.40 2.82 6.33
C PRO A 571 5.72 1.52 6.72
N SER A 572 4.68 1.13 5.98
CA SER A 572 4.21 -0.24 5.94
C SER A 572 4.79 -0.94 4.71
N SER A 573 5.88 -1.70 4.89
CA SER A 573 6.57 -2.56 3.89
C SER A 573 7.15 -1.91 2.61
N ALA A 574 6.69 -0.74 2.16
CA ALA A 574 7.26 -0.01 1.01
C ALA A 574 7.19 1.51 1.15
N ALA A 575 5.99 2.08 1.38
CA ALA A 575 5.76 3.53 1.48
C ALA A 575 4.73 3.87 2.56
N PRO A 576 4.76 5.08 3.15
CA PRO A 576 3.75 5.51 4.10
C PRO A 576 2.44 5.86 3.39
N LEU A 577 1.30 5.68 4.07
CA LEU A 577 -0.01 6.00 3.51
C LEU A 577 -0.20 7.52 3.36
N VAL A 578 0.43 8.29 4.24
CA VAL A 578 0.44 9.76 4.20
C VAL A 578 1.88 10.25 4.33
N SER A 579 2.27 11.20 3.48
CA SER A 579 3.61 11.77 3.56
C SER A 579 3.71 12.90 4.62
N PRO A 580 4.87 13.05 5.29
CA PRO A 580 5.17 14.19 6.16
C PRO A 580 4.93 15.57 5.50
N ALA A 581 5.19 15.67 4.19
CA ALA A 581 4.98 16.88 3.41
C ALA A 581 3.49 17.25 3.28
N GLU A 582 2.63 16.28 3.01
CA GLU A 582 1.19 16.50 2.90
C GLU A 582 0.59 16.94 4.23
N VAL A 583 1.01 16.29 5.33
CA VAL A 583 0.60 16.67 6.70
C VAL A 583 0.98 18.11 7.00
N THR A 584 2.22 18.50 6.69
CA THR A 584 2.70 19.86 6.91
C THR A 584 1.88 20.89 6.12
N LYS A 585 1.56 20.59 4.85
CA LYS A 585 0.76 21.47 3.99
C LYS A 585 -0.70 21.57 4.43
N ALA A 586 -1.28 20.47 4.93
CA ALA A 586 -2.69 20.39 5.27
C ALA A 586 -3.03 20.93 6.67
N PHE A 587 -2.20 20.63 7.67
CA PHE A 587 -2.50 20.89 9.09
C PHE A 587 -1.63 22.00 9.71
N ILE A 588 -0.44 22.27 9.18
CA ILE A 588 0.52 23.20 9.83
C ILE A 588 0.52 24.56 9.14
N LEU A 589 0.74 24.59 7.82
CA LEU A 589 0.85 25.85 7.07
C LEU A 589 -0.39 26.76 7.16
N PRO A 590 -1.64 26.25 7.15
CA PRO A 590 -2.81 27.10 7.32
C PRO A 590 -2.84 27.76 8.71
N CYS A 591 -2.51 27.00 9.76
CA CYS A 591 -2.54 27.48 11.15
C CYS A 591 -1.43 28.49 11.45
N LEU A 592 -0.31 28.45 10.74
CA LEU A 592 0.77 29.45 10.86
C LEU A 592 0.54 30.73 10.03
N LYS A 593 -0.46 30.74 9.13
CA LYS A 593 -0.79 31.90 8.27
C LYS A 593 -1.94 32.75 8.79
N SER A 594 -2.78 32.21 9.68
CA SER A 594 -3.97 32.85 10.23
C SER A 594 -4.02 32.65 11.75
N ASP A 595 -4.76 33.50 12.46
CA ASP A 595 -5.09 33.31 13.87
C ASP A 595 -6.01 32.10 14.03
N CYS A 596 -5.41 30.90 14.09
CA CYS A 596 -6.12 29.63 14.17
C CYS A 596 -6.13 29.13 15.61
N ALA A 597 -7.32 28.75 16.11
CA ALA A 597 -7.50 28.20 17.44
C ALA A 597 -6.73 26.88 17.70
N GLN A 598 -6.30 26.18 16.64
CA GLN A 598 -5.65 24.86 16.70
C GLN A 598 -4.12 24.94 16.57
N ILE A 599 -3.53 26.10 16.85
CA ILE A 599 -2.09 26.32 16.71
C ILE A 599 -1.26 25.38 17.60
N GLU A 600 -1.71 25.10 18.83
CA GLU A 600 -1.02 24.19 19.75
C GLU A 600 -0.96 22.76 19.17
N LEU A 601 -2.11 22.20 18.78
CA LEU A 601 -2.18 20.90 18.11
C LEU A 601 -1.33 20.87 16.84
N SER A 602 -1.33 21.95 16.06
CA SER A 602 -0.52 22.06 14.84
C SER A 602 0.98 22.01 15.13
N LEU A 603 1.44 22.61 16.23
CA LEU A 603 2.82 22.55 16.70
C LEU A 603 3.19 21.16 17.23
N GLN A 604 2.27 20.48 17.91
CA GLN A 604 2.45 19.10 18.35
C GLN A 604 2.57 18.16 17.14
N ILE A 605 1.74 18.35 16.10
CA ILE A 605 1.86 17.64 14.82
C ILE A 605 3.22 17.94 14.18
N LEU A 606 3.64 19.22 14.12
CA LEU A 606 4.94 19.60 13.56
C LEU A 606 6.09 18.87 14.27
N SER A 607 6.07 18.82 15.60
CA SER A 607 7.07 18.10 16.40
C SER A 607 7.11 16.60 16.07
N LYS A 608 5.95 15.96 15.91
CA LYS A 608 5.86 14.55 15.49
C LYS A 608 6.42 14.34 14.08
N VAL A 609 6.04 15.20 13.14
CA VAL A 609 6.49 15.16 11.74
C VAL A 609 8.01 15.32 11.64
N LEU A 610 8.59 16.25 12.39
CA LEU A 610 10.04 16.49 12.42
C LEU A 610 10.84 15.34 13.08
N GLY A 611 10.20 14.56 13.95
CA GLY A 611 10.79 13.37 14.57
C GLY A 611 10.78 12.11 13.69
N MET A 612 10.13 12.15 12.52
CA MET A 612 10.07 11.00 11.61
C MET A 612 11.40 10.79 10.88
N GLN A 613 11.82 9.53 10.71
CA GLN A 613 12.99 9.20 9.90
C GLN A 613 12.69 9.44 8.42
N SER A 614 13.61 10.10 7.73
CA SER A 614 13.51 10.36 6.30
C SER A 614 14.02 9.18 5.47
N TYR A 615 13.33 8.91 4.37
CA TYR A 615 13.67 7.88 3.39
C TYR A 615 14.88 8.29 2.53
N PRO A 616 15.56 7.34 1.85
CA PRO A 616 16.76 7.62 1.04
C PRO A 616 16.55 8.52 -0.18
N GLU A 617 15.33 8.95 -0.49
CA GLU A 617 15.02 9.95 -1.52
C GLU A 617 15.28 11.40 -1.04
N GLU A 618 14.88 12.39 -1.85
CA GLU A 618 14.92 13.80 -1.48
C GLU A 618 14.04 14.09 -0.24
N HIS A 619 14.61 14.77 0.75
CA HIS A 619 13.93 15.01 2.02
C HIS A 619 12.65 15.84 1.84
N TRP A 620 11.53 15.35 2.39
CA TRP A 620 10.18 15.90 2.24
C TRP A 620 10.08 17.41 2.52
N ILE A 621 10.90 17.92 3.45
CA ILE A 621 10.96 19.31 3.90
C ILE A 621 11.20 20.31 2.76
N LYS A 622 11.93 19.92 1.71
CA LYS A 622 12.18 20.79 0.55
C LYS A 622 10.90 21.19 -0.17
N SER A 623 9.90 20.31 -0.16
CA SER A 623 8.58 20.58 -0.76
C SER A 623 7.68 21.48 0.11
N CYS A 624 8.13 21.87 1.31
CA CYS A 624 7.34 22.57 2.33
C CYS A 624 7.80 24.01 2.63
N TYR A 625 8.67 24.59 1.80
CA TYR A 625 9.18 25.97 1.98
C TYR A 625 9.80 26.19 3.39
N PRO A 626 10.96 25.58 3.68
CA PRO A 626 11.52 25.53 5.04
C PRO A 626 11.83 26.91 5.64
N PHE A 627 12.35 27.86 4.85
CA PHE A 627 12.68 29.20 5.32
C PHE A 627 11.46 30.04 5.70
N PRO A 628 10.39 30.09 4.88
CA PRO A 628 9.11 30.66 5.33
C PRO A 628 8.54 29.99 6.59
N LEU A 629 8.66 28.67 6.73
CA LEU A 629 8.22 27.96 7.93
C LEU A 629 9.00 28.39 9.18
N LEU A 630 10.34 28.47 9.08
CA LEU A 630 11.21 29.02 10.12
C LEU A 630 10.79 30.44 10.52
N LEU A 631 10.57 31.31 9.54
CA LEU A 631 10.15 32.69 9.78
C LEU A 631 8.78 32.76 10.47
N SER A 632 7.83 31.90 10.12
CA SER A 632 6.52 31.84 10.79
C SER A 632 6.65 31.46 12.27
N LEU A 633 7.48 30.46 12.61
CA LEU A 633 7.75 30.11 14.01
C LEU A 633 8.46 31.25 14.75
N CYS A 634 9.39 31.95 14.09
CA CYS A 634 10.07 33.12 14.66
C CYS A 634 9.09 34.25 14.98
N LYS A 635 8.12 34.53 14.09
CA LYS A 635 7.07 35.51 14.34
C LYS A 635 6.14 35.10 15.48
N LEU A 636 5.85 33.81 15.60
CA LEU A 636 5.05 33.31 16.71
C LEU A 636 5.78 33.49 18.05
N LEU A 637 7.10 33.25 18.09
CA LEU A 637 7.93 33.55 19.27
C LEU A 637 7.97 35.04 19.59
N ASP A 638 8.13 35.90 18.58
CA ASP A 638 8.10 37.36 18.74
C ASP A 638 6.79 37.84 19.38
N GLY A 639 5.66 37.23 19.04
CA GLY A 639 4.36 37.53 19.62
C GLY A 639 4.28 37.37 21.14
N TYR A 640 5.10 36.50 21.74
CA TYR A 640 5.15 36.31 23.20
C TYR A 640 5.81 37.49 23.95
N THR A 641 6.56 38.36 23.28
CA THR A 641 7.12 39.57 23.90
C THR A 641 6.04 40.58 24.32
N ARG A 642 4.85 40.46 23.73
CA ARG A 642 3.69 41.31 24.02
C ARG A 642 2.50 40.52 24.56
N TYR A 643 2.73 39.29 25.04
CA TYR A 643 1.69 38.35 25.46
C TYR A 643 0.64 38.99 26.39
N TRP A 644 1.06 39.62 27.49
CA TRP A 644 0.14 40.28 28.44
C TRP A 644 -0.49 41.58 27.93
N HIS A 645 -0.06 42.10 26.77
CA HIS A 645 -0.56 43.34 26.18
C HIS A 645 -1.53 43.10 25.01
N GLN A 646 -1.86 41.85 24.68
CA GLN A 646 -2.74 41.53 23.56
C GLN A 646 -4.22 41.84 23.89
N PRO A 647 -5.02 42.28 22.90
CA PRO A 647 -6.45 42.50 23.10
C PRO A 647 -7.16 41.21 23.52
N ARG A 648 -8.10 41.29 24.48
CA ARG A 648 -8.86 40.12 24.98
C ARG A 648 -9.63 39.35 23.90
N ASP A 649 -9.94 40.00 22.78
CA ASP A 649 -10.68 39.41 21.65
C ASP A 649 -9.77 38.60 20.70
N GLN A 650 -8.45 38.63 20.87
CA GLN A 650 -7.49 37.84 20.09
C GLN A 650 -7.08 36.59 20.89
N CYS A 651 -7.53 35.42 20.44
CA CYS A 651 -7.05 34.15 20.99
C CYS A 651 -5.60 33.91 20.57
N PHE A 652 -4.67 34.09 21.50
CA PHE A 652 -3.25 33.76 21.32
C PHE A 652 -2.90 32.50 22.13
N PRO A 653 -2.05 31.61 21.61
CA PRO A 653 -1.70 30.38 22.31
C PRO A 653 -1.09 30.63 23.69
N SER A 654 -1.35 29.71 24.62
CA SER A 654 -0.89 29.79 26.01
C SER A 654 0.62 30.00 26.13
N LEU A 655 1.08 30.49 27.29
CA LEU A 655 2.52 30.64 27.55
C LEU A 655 3.25 29.28 27.59
N GLU A 656 2.54 28.19 27.87
CA GLU A 656 3.07 26.82 27.79
C GLU A 656 3.38 26.41 26.33
N THR A 657 2.58 26.89 25.38
CA THR A 657 2.83 26.67 23.94
C THR A 657 4.15 27.30 23.49
N LYS A 658 4.67 28.33 24.20
CA LYS A 658 5.99 28.92 23.92
C LYS A 658 7.10 27.87 23.91
N ASP A 659 7.06 26.91 24.84
CA ASP A 659 8.03 25.81 24.91
C ASP A 659 7.92 24.88 23.69
N LEU A 660 6.70 24.60 23.22
CA LEU A 660 6.45 23.83 21.99
C LEU A 660 7.01 24.55 20.76
N VAL A 661 6.82 25.88 20.65
CA VAL A 661 7.35 26.66 19.53
C VAL A 661 8.87 26.65 19.53
N VAL A 662 9.51 26.84 20.69
CA VAL A 662 10.98 26.78 20.80
C VAL A 662 11.51 25.41 20.39
N ASN A 663 10.87 24.33 20.85
CA ASN A 663 11.25 22.97 20.50
C ASN A 663 11.08 22.69 19.00
N ALA A 664 9.93 23.06 18.43
CA ALA A 664 9.65 22.89 17.00
C ALA A 664 10.64 23.69 16.14
N LEU A 665 10.97 24.93 16.54
CA LEU A 665 11.96 25.76 15.85
C LEU A 665 13.34 25.10 15.88
N SER A 666 13.76 24.58 17.04
CA SER A 666 15.04 23.89 17.18
C SER A 666 15.10 22.64 16.30
N GLN A 667 14.07 21.79 16.33
CA GLN A 667 14.00 20.58 15.51
C GLN A 667 14.00 20.91 14.01
N LEU A 668 13.25 21.93 13.60
CA LEU A 668 13.21 22.36 12.21
C LEU A 668 14.58 22.86 11.73
N CYS A 669 15.30 23.61 12.58
CA CYS A 669 16.67 24.03 12.27
C CYS A 669 17.61 22.84 12.04
N GLU A 670 17.51 21.78 12.86
CA GLU A 670 18.32 20.57 12.72
C GLU A 670 17.96 19.77 11.46
N VAL A 671 16.68 19.72 11.06
CA VAL A 671 16.21 19.03 9.85
C VAL A 671 16.62 19.78 8.58
N VAL A 672 16.60 21.12 8.58
CA VAL A 672 16.89 21.93 7.38
C VAL A 672 18.39 22.07 7.12
N ARG A 673 19.24 22.04 8.16
CA ARG A 673 20.69 22.28 8.02
C ARG A 673 21.40 21.29 7.07
N PRO A 674 21.22 19.96 7.16
CA PRO A 674 21.89 18.99 6.28
C PRO A 674 21.46 19.12 4.81
N GLU A 675 20.18 19.39 4.56
CA GLU A 675 19.58 19.46 3.23
C GLU A 675 20.07 20.64 2.37
N ALA A 676 20.77 21.58 2.99
CA ALA A 676 21.29 22.76 2.35
C ALA A 676 22.76 22.66 1.88
N ALA A 677 23.46 21.60 2.28
CA ALA A 677 24.83 21.33 1.86
C ALA A 677 25.06 21.24 0.32
N PRO A 678 24.12 20.76 -0.52
CA PRO A 678 24.38 20.59 -1.95
C PRO A 678 24.34 21.88 -2.79
N SER A 679 23.85 23.01 -2.27
CA SER A 679 23.75 24.29 -3.01
C SER A 679 24.18 25.51 -2.16
N PRO A 680 25.49 25.67 -1.90
CA PRO A 680 25.99 26.63 -0.91
C PRO A 680 25.61 28.10 -1.23
N ASP A 681 25.59 28.51 -2.50
CA ASP A 681 25.25 29.90 -2.86
C ASP A 681 23.78 30.24 -2.57
N VAL A 682 22.86 29.33 -2.91
CA VAL A 682 21.42 29.49 -2.65
C VAL A 682 21.15 29.45 -1.14
N TRP A 683 21.87 28.61 -0.42
CA TRP A 683 21.81 28.54 1.03
C TRP A 683 22.23 29.85 1.69
N VAL A 684 23.39 30.41 1.34
CA VAL A 684 23.89 31.68 1.90
C VAL A 684 22.91 32.82 1.61
N GLN A 685 22.36 32.89 0.40
CA GLN A 685 21.32 33.89 0.07
C GLN A 685 20.06 33.72 0.92
N SER A 686 19.62 32.48 1.14
CA SER A 686 18.43 32.18 1.94
C SER A 686 18.64 32.47 3.43
N LEU A 687 19.84 32.18 3.97
CA LEU A 687 20.25 32.56 5.32
C LEU A 687 20.28 34.08 5.49
N ALA A 688 20.88 34.81 4.54
CA ALA A 688 20.91 36.27 4.56
C ALA A 688 19.50 36.88 4.48
N TRP A 689 18.61 36.28 3.68
CA TRP A 689 17.21 36.68 3.64
C TRP A 689 16.52 36.48 4.99
N LEU A 690 16.68 35.30 5.62
CA LEU A 690 16.09 35.01 6.92
C LEU A 690 16.61 35.95 7.99
N HIS A 691 17.94 36.16 8.04
CA HIS A 691 18.59 37.09 8.96
C HIS A 691 18.00 38.51 8.87
N ARG A 692 17.85 39.04 7.64
CA ARG A 692 17.21 40.36 7.43
C ARG A 692 15.76 40.41 7.89
N LYS A 693 15.00 39.32 7.74
CA LYS A 693 13.60 39.25 8.17
C LYS A 693 13.47 39.10 9.69
N VAL A 694 14.40 38.41 10.33
CA VAL A 694 14.42 38.23 11.80
C VAL A 694 14.96 39.48 12.49
N ALA A 695 15.80 40.28 11.84
CA ALA A 695 16.32 41.54 12.41
C ALA A 695 15.23 42.56 12.81
N SER A 696 14.02 42.47 12.23
CA SER A 696 12.87 43.29 12.61
C SER A 696 12.05 42.75 13.79
N LEU A 697 12.33 41.53 14.24
CA LEU A 697 11.72 40.90 15.42
C LEU A 697 12.57 41.21 16.67
N ASP A 698 12.09 40.78 17.83
CA ASP A 698 12.85 40.84 19.06
C ASP A 698 14.21 40.13 18.94
N TRP A 699 15.23 40.71 19.57
CA TRP A 699 16.62 40.26 19.44
C TRP A 699 16.84 38.84 19.97
N THR A 700 16.05 38.41 20.97
CA THR A 700 16.15 37.04 21.50
C THR A 700 15.76 36.00 20.45
N VAL A 701 14.89 36.33 19.49
CA VAL A 701 14.50 35.42 18.39
C VAL A 701 15.69 35.14 17.48
N GLY A 702 16.46 36.17 17.12
CA GLY A 702 17.67 36.04 16.31
C GLY A 702 18.72 35.16 16.99
N LEU A 703 18.90 35.33 18.30
CA LEU A 703 19.86 34.56 19.08
C LEU A 703 19.45 33.06 19.21
N ARG A 704 18.15 32.72 19.20
CA ARG A 704 17.70 31.31 19.13
C ARG A 704 18.10 30.61 17.83
N LEU A 705 18.24 31.36 16.75
CA LEU A 705 18.67 30.84 15.45
C LEU A 705 20.20 30.72 15.31
N LYS A 706 21.00 31.07 16.33
CA LYS A 706 22.47 31.05 16.23
C LYS A 706 23.00 29.69 15.74
N LYS A 707 22.50 28.58 16.30
CA LYS A 707 22.91 27.23 15.86
C LYS A 707 22.61 26.99 14.38
N PHE A 708 21.55 27.59 13.84
CA PHE A 708 21.18 27.47 12.43
C PHE A 708 22.07 28.35 11.55
N TYR A 709 22.37 29.58 11.99
CA TYR A 709 23.26 30.50 11.29
C TYR A 709 24.73 30.06 11.28
N GLY A 710 25.17 29.26 12.25
CA GLY A 710 26.57 28.85 12.36
C GLY A 710 27.50 30.08 12.45
N ASP A 711 28.59 30.07 11.69
CA ASP A 711 29.60 31.13 11.70
C ASP A 711 29.31 32.28 10.73
N HIS A 712 28.18 32.23 10.02
CA HIS A 712 27.82 33.27 9.03
C HIS A 712 27.48 34.63 9.66
N PHE A 713 26.97 34.63 10.89
CA PHE A 713 26.57 35.84 11.61
C PHE A 713 27.02 35.76 13.08
N LYS A 714 27.46 36.89 13.64
CA LYS A 714 27.78 37.01 15.07
C LYS A 714 26.50 37.00 15.92
N ASN A 715 26.64 36.75 17.21
CA ASN A 715 25.55 36.86 18.17
C ASN A 715 25.21 38.34 18.40
N GLU A 716 24.10 38.81 17.83
CA GLU A 716 23.61 40.18 18.01
C GLU A 716 22.86 40.30 19.35
N VAL A 717 23.34 41.16 20.25
CA VAL A 717 22.77 41.36 21.60
C VAL A 717 22.70 42.83 21.98
N PRO A 718 21.89 43.23 22.99
CA PRO A 718 21.87 44.60 23.48
C PRO A 718 23.27 45.06 23.94
N GLU A 719 23.63 46.31 23.64
CA GLU A 719 24.93 46.89 24.04
C GLU A 719 25.16 46.84 25.55
N THR A 720 24.10 47.01 26.34
CA THR A 720 24.13 46.99 27.81
C THR A 720 24.55 45.64 28.39
N LEU A 721 24.51 44.55 27.61
CA LEU A 721 25.01 43.24 28.06
C LEU A 721 26.54 43.23 28.20
N PHE A 722 27.27 43.99 27.37
CA PHE A 722 28.72 44.10 27.44
C PHE A 722 29.21 44.84 28.70
N GLU A 723 28.33 45.60 29.36
CA GLU A 723 28.65 46.28 30.62
C GLU A 723 28.85 45.31 31.79
N ILE A 724 28.24 44.12 31.71
CA ILE A 724 28.21 43.14 32.81
C ILE A 724 28.80 41.77 32.44
N CYS A 725 29.16 41.56 31.17
CA CYS A 725 29.71 40.30 30.67
C CYS A 725 30.94 40.55 29.79
N LYS A 726 31.98 39.74 29.97
CA LYS A 726 33.17 39.71 29.10
C LYS A 726 32.87 38.90 27.83
N LEU A 727 32.06 39.45 26.94
CA LEU A 727 31.71 38.80 25.68
C LEU A 727 32.85 38.94 24.63
N PRO A 728 33.31 37.83 24.01
CA PRO A 728 34.34 37.87 22.98
C PRO A 728 33.84 38.55 21.68
N GLU A 729 34.53 39.58 21.22
CA GLU A 729 34.12 40.38 20.05
C GLU A 729 34.12 39.60 18.72
N ASP A 730 34.85 38.48 18.64
CA ASP A 730 34.86 37.60 17.48
C ASP A 730 33.53 36.84 17.32
N GLU A 731 32.86 36.51 18.41
CA GLU A 731 31.59 35.76 18.41
C GLU A 731 30.36 36.65 18.61
N TRP A 732 30.49 37.77 19.32
CA TRP A 732 29.38 38.63 19.75
C TRP A 732 29.47 40.02 19.11
N THR A 733 28.30 40.65 18.90
CA THR A 733 28.22 42.03 18.42
C THR A 733 27.11 42.78 19.15
N SER A 734 27.38 44.03 19.50
CA SER A 734 26.40 44.89 20.17
C SER A 734 25.42 45.50 19.17
N ARG A 735 24.19 45.73 19.64
CA ARG A 735 23.12 46.41 18.92
C ARG A 735 22.45 47.42 19.85
N ALA A 736 22.33 48.66 19.38
CA ALA A 736 21.59 49.69 20.10
C ALA A 736 20.08 49.41 19.97
N LEU A 737 19.45 49.05 21.08
CA LEU A 737 18.02 48.74 21.16
C LEU A 737 17.32 49.74 22.09
N PRO A 738 16.29 50.48 21.63
CA PRO A 738 15.65 51.52 22.43
C PRO A 738 15.04 51.04 23.76
N ALA A 739 14.69 49.76 23.86
CA ALA A 739 14.14 49.17 25.08
C ALA A 739 15.20 48.90 26.17
N TYR A 740 16.50 48.93 25.82
CA TYR A 740 17.61 48.61 26.71
C TYR A 740 18.50 49.86 26.89
N GLY A 741 18.20 50.63 27.94
CA GLY A 741 19.00 51.79 28.35
C GLY A 741 20.07 51.45 29.40
N PRO A 742 20.89 52.43 29.82
CA PRO A 742 21.89 52.23 30.86
C PRO A 742 21.31 51.56 32.12
N GLY A 743 22.00 50.54 32.64
CA GLY A 743 21.54 49.77 33.81
C GLY A 743 20.59 48.60 33.48
N SER A 744 20.23 48.37 32.22
CA SER A 744 19.43 47.21 31.78
C SER A 744 20.26 45.96 31.46
N GLY A 745 21.58 45.98 31.67
CA GLY A 745 22.45 44.84 31.35
C GLY A 745 21.98 43.53 31.99
N LEU A 746 21.62 43.54 33.28
CA LEU A 746 21.15 42.35 34.00
C LEU A 746 19.84 41.78 33.44
N LEU A 747 18.96 42.63 32.90
CA LEU A 747 17.75 42.19 32.20
C LEU A 747 18.12 41.40 30.95
N ALA A 748 18.94 41.98 30.07
CA ALA A 748 19.40 41.31 28.85
C ALA A 748 20.14 40.00 29.15
N TRP A 749 20.90 39.96 30.25
CA TRP A 749 21.62 38.76 30.69
C TRP A 749 20.68 37.65 31.19
N MET A 750 19.65 38.00 31.97
CA MET A 750 18.64 37.03 32.40
C MET A 750 17.87 36.48 31.19
N GLU A 751 17.50 37.34 30.24
CA GLU A 751 16.82 36.91 29.02
C GLU A 751 17.68 35.93 28.20
N CYS A 752 19.01 36.14 28.12
CA CYS A 752 19.94 35.16 27.54
C CYS A 752 19.91 33.82 28.30
N CYS A 753 19.91 33.87 29.64
CA CYS A 753 19.88 32.68 30.49
C CYS A 753 18.58 31.85 30.32
N CYS A 754 17.47 32.50 29.98
CA CYS A 754 16.19 31.84 29.69
C CYS A 754 16.22 30.96 28.44
N MET A 755 17.09 31.26 27.46
CA MET A 755 16.92 30.74 26.10
C MET A 755 17.29 29.26 25.97
N SER A 756 18.43 28.86 26.53
CA SER A 756 18.93 27.48 26.47
C SER A 756 19.89 27.20 27.62
N THR A 757 20.07 25.92 27.95
CA THR A 757 21.02 25.49 28.99
C THR A 757 22.46 25.84 28.64
N ALA A 758 22.88 25.67 27.38
CA ALA A 758 24.23 26.00 26.93
C ALA A 758 24.52 27.51 27.05
N LEU A 759 23.56 28.35 26.66
CA LEU A 759 23.72 29.79 26.75
C LEU A 759 23.73 30.26 28.21
N ARG A 760 22.89 29.68 29.08
CA ARG A 760 22.91 29.91 30.52
C ARG A 760 24.29 29.65 31.14
N GLU A 761 24.91 28.52 30.85
CA GLU A 761 26.25 28.20 31.38
C GLU A 761 27.31 29.19 30.88
N THR A 762 27.23 29.57 29.60
CA THR A 762 28.11 30.57 29.01
C THR A 762 27.96 31.91 29.73
N MET A 763 26.72 32.37 29.93
CA MET A 763 26.41 33.62 30.60
C MET A 763 26.83 33.64 32.08
N LEU A 764 26.71 32.51 32.80
CA LEU A 764 27.21 32.36 34.17
C LEU A 764 28.74 32.41 34.28
N THR A 765 29.44 32.02 33.21
CA THR A 765 30.90 32.03 33.15
C THR A 765 31.43 33.40 32.77
N LEU A 766 30.76 34.10 31.86
CA LEU A 766 31.17 35.41 31.35
C LEU A 766 30.74 36.59 32.23
N LEU A 767 29.82 36.35 33.18
CA LEU A 767 29.36 37.36 34.14
C LEU A 767 30.53 37.92 34.96
N THR A 768 30.66 39.25 34.98
CA THR A 768 31.67 39.96 35.76
C THR A 768 31.03 40.67 36.94
N VAL A 769 31.36 40.20 38.15
CA VAL A 769 31.04 40.86 39.41
C VAL A 769 32.26 40.78 40.30
N ASN A 770 32.75 41.91 40.79
CA ASN A 770 33.82 41.93 41.77
C ASN A 770 33.29 41.54 43.15
N VAL A 771 33.40 40.24 43.48
CA VAL A 771 32.93 39.68 44.76
C VAL A 771 33.68 40.23 45.97
N ASP A 772 34.87 40.79 45.79
CA ASP A 772 35.66 41.40 46.86
C ASP A 772 35.16 42.82 47.22
N ASN A 773 34.30 43.41 46.37
CA ASN A 773 33.70 44.72 46.61
C ASN A 773 32.24 44.58 47.13
N PRO A 774 31.98 44.80 48.43
CA PRO A 774 30.65 44.59 49.01
C PRO A 774 29.58 45.56 48.46
N GLU A 775 29.97 46.78 48.04
CA GLU A 775 29.02 47.73 47.45
C GLU A 775 28.55 47.26 46.07
N GLU A 776 29.46 46.71 45.27
CA GLU A 776 29.17 46.16 43.96
C GLU A 776 28.29 44.92 44.04
N VAL A 777 28.59 43.99 44.96
CA VAL A 777 27.76 42.81 45.22
C VAL A 777 26.35 43.21 45.67
N ASN A 778 26.22 44.24 46.51
CA ASN A 778 24.92 44.75 46.96
C ASN A 778 24.13 45.39 45.81
N LEU A 779 24.79 46.20 44.97
CA LEU A 779 24.16 46.82 43.80
C LEU A 779 23.74 45.76 42.79
N PHE A 780 24.60 44.77 42.52
CA PHE A 780 24.30 43.60 41.70
C PHE A 780 23.08 42.85 42.24
N SER A 781 23.03 42.57 43.54
CA SER A 781 21.93 41.81 44.16
C SER A 781 20.59 42.54 44.07
N LYS A 782 20.59 43.87 44.22
CA LYS A 782 19.39 44.71 44.00
C LYS A 782 18.98 44.77 42.54
N GLY A 783 19.94 44.98 41.63
CA GLY A 783 19.69 44.98 40.19
C GLY A 783 19.18 43.63 39.69
N PHE A 784 19.71 42.53 40.23
CA PHE A 784 19.26 41.17 39.97
C PHE A 784 17.80 40.98 40.36
N LEU A 785 17.40 41.46 41.55
CA LEU A 785 16.00 41.39 41.98
C LEU A 785 15.06 42.14 41.03
N VAL A 786 15.46 43.33 40.56
CA VAL A 786 14.67 44.12 39.60
C VAL A 786 14.56 43.40 38.26
N ALA A 787 15.66 42.90 37.72
CA ALA A 787 15.65 42.13 36.47
C ALA A 787 14.80 40.85 36.61
N LEU A 788 14.87 40.16 37.76
CA LEU A 788 14.11 38.94 38.01
C LEU A 788 12.61 39.18 37.92
N ILE A 789 12.09 40.23 38.57
CA ILE A 789 10.65 40.54 38.52
C ILE A 789 10.19 41.06 37.16
N GLN A 790 11.10 41.58 36.33
CA GLN A 790 10.80 41.99 34.97
C GLN A 790 10.71 40.80 34.01
N VAL A 791 11.48 39.74 34.25
CA VAL A 791 11.52 38.53 33.38
C VAL A 791 10.51 37.46 33.81
N LEU A 792 10.34 37.26 35.12
CA LEU A 792 9.50 36.20 35.70
C LEU A 792 8.08 36.10 35.08
N PRO A 793 7.33 37.20 34.86
CA PRO A 793 5.99 37.12 34.29
C PRO A 793 5.95 36.58 32.85
N TRP A 794 7.05 36.63 32.11
CA TRP A 794 7.13 36.27 30.69
C TRP A 794 7.76 34.89 30.45
N CYS A 795 8.24 34.25 31.51
CA CYS A 795 8.84 32.93 31.44
C CYS A 795 7.79 31.85 31.27
N SER A 796 8.02 30.94 30.33
CA SER A 796 7.43 29.61 30.42
C SER A 796 8.00 28.83 31.62
N HIS A 797 7.39 27.70 31.98
CA HIS A 797 7.91 26.81 33.01
C HIS A 797 9.36 26.37 32.73
N SER A 798 9.70 26.06 31.46
CA SER A 798 11.06 25.63 31.12
C SER A 798 12.10 26.75 31.21
N GLU A 799 11.73 27.97 30.81
CA GLU A 799 12.58 29.15 30.93
C GLU A 799 12.82 29.52 32.39
N TRP A 800 11.75 29.48 33.19
CA TRP A 800 11.84 29.70 34.63
C TRP A 800 12.74 28.66 35.31
N LYS A 801 12.61 27.38 34.98
CA LYS A 801 13.49 26.32 35.52
C LYS A 801 14.97 26.58 35.22
N ARG A 802 15.28 27.15 34.04
CA ARG A 802 16.65 27.55 33.70
C ARG A 802 17.13 28.73 34.56
N LEU A 803 16.29 29.73 34.80
CA LEU A 803 16.61 30.85 35.71
C LEU A 803 16.70 30.43 37.17
N ALA A 804 15.85 29.54 37.65
CA ALA A 804 15.93 29.01 39.01
C ALA A 804 17.30 28.36 39.27
N HIS A 805 17.86 27.67 38.28
CA HIS A 805 19.22 27.16 38.34
C HIS A 805 20.28 28.28 38.38
N VAL A 806 20.08 29.37 37.63
CA VAL A 806 20.96 30.56 37.70
C VAL A 806 20.98 31.13 39.12
N VAL A 807 19.80 31.31 39.73
CA VAL A 807 19.67 31.79 41.11
C VAL A 807 20.44 30.88 42.07
N GLN A 808 20.21 29.55 41.99
CA GLN A 808 20.90 28.57 42.83
C GLN A 808 22.43 28.64 42.66
N SER A 809 22.92 28.69 41.43
CA SER A 809 24.35 28.77 41.11
C SER A 809 24.99 30.04 41.69
N LEU A 810 24.36 31.20 41.54
CA LEU A 810 24.88 32.46 42.06
C LEU A 810 24.86 32.53 43.60
N LEU A 811 23.83 31.95 44.25
CA LEU A 811 23.77 31.85 45.70
C LEU A 811 24.88 30.91 46.24
N GLN A 812 25.06 29.75 45.62
CA GLN A 812 26.11 28.78 46.01
C GLN A 812 27.52 29.35 45.80
N ARG A 813 27.74 30.10 44.72
CA ARG A 813 29.00 30.80 44.44
C ARG A 813 29.19 32.09 45.26
N GLN A 814 28.21 32.46 46.09
CA GLN A 814 28.18 33.70 46.88
C GLN A 814 28.34 34.99 46.06
N VAL A 815 27.99 34.95 44.78
CA VAL A 815 27.98 36.13 43.88
C VAL A 815 26.69 36.93 44.10
N LEU A 816 25.57 36.25 44.37
CA LEU A 816 24.31 36.86 44.74
C LEU A 816 24.17 36.86 46.26
N HIS A 817 24.06 38.05 46.85
CA HIS A 817 23.86 38.19 48.28
C HIS A 817 22.38 38.39 48.60
N VAL A 818 21.78 37.38 49.22
CA VAL A 818 20.45 37.47 49.83
C VAL A 818 20.61 37.18 51.32
N PRO A 819 20.19 38.09 52.21
CA PRO A 819 20.20 37.80 53.63
C PRO A 819 19.13 36.75 53.92
N TYR A 820 19.48 35.65 54.60
CA TYR A 820 18.49 34.72 55.17
C TYR A 820 17.89 35.29 56.48
N THR A 821 17.67 36.61 56.54
CA THR A 821 17.16 37.32 57.71
C THR A 821 15.92 36.64 58.23
N LEU A 822 15.95 36.29 59.52
CA LEU A 822 14.83 35.67 60.21
C LEU A 822 13.82 36.76 60.56
N GLU A 823 13.08 37.28 59.58
CA GLU A 823 12.06 38.32 59.78
C GLU A 823 11.04 37.93 60.87
N TYR A 824 10.89 36.63 61.10
CA TYR A 824 9.94 36.03 62.02
C TYR A 824 10.56 35.44 63.30
N VAL A 825 11.88 35.56 63.50
CA VAL A 825 12.57 35.03 64.70
C VAL A 825 13.49 36.09 65.30
N GLN A 826 13.28 36.40 66.58
CA GLN A 826 14.02 37.46 67.29
C GLN A 826 15.47 37.07 67.68
N TYR A 827 15.82 35.79 67.65
CA TYR A 827 17.15 35.27 67.99
C TYR A 827 17.61 34.23 66.97
N LEU A 828 18.90 34.21 66.63
CA LEU A 828 19.46 33.18 65.75
C LEU A 828 19.38 31.83 66.47
N PRO A 829 18.75 30.80 65.89
CA PRO A 829 18.73 29.48 66.51
C PRO A 829 20.16 28.90 66.52
N LEU A 830 20.51 28.12 67.55
CA LEU A 830 21.77 27.37 67.62
C LEU A 830 21.79 26.15 66.66
N LEU A 831 21.21 26.31 65.46
CA LEU A 831 21.05 25.29 64.43
C LEU A 831 22.10 25.46 63.34
N ASN A 832 22.56 24.36 62.75
CA ASN A 832 23.48 24.43 61.62
C ASN A 832 22.72 24.64 60.30
N LEU A 833 22.35 25.90 60.02
CA LEU A 833 21.60 26.24 58.79
C LEU A 833 22.47 26.27 57.53
N ARG A 834 23.79 26.06 57.60
CA ARG A 834 24.69 26.13 56.43
C ARG A 834 24.26 25.21 55.27
N PRO A 835 23.86 23.94 55.48
CA PRO A 835 23.42 23.05 54.40
C PRO A 835 22.13 23.52 53.71
N PHE A 836 21.34 24.37 54.39
CA PHE A 836 20.04 24.83 53.90
C PHE A 836 20.02 26.32 53.52
N ALA A 837 21.16 27.01 53.68
CA ALA A 837 21.25 28.47 53.55
C ALA A 837 20.77 28.94 52.18
N HIS A 838 21.20 28.30 51.09
CA HIS A 838 20.80 28.72 49.75
C HIS A 838 19.31 28.48 49.45
N TYR A 839 18.67 27.47 50.06
CA TYR A 839 17.23 27.24 49.89
C TYR A 839 16.43 28.35 50.59
N LEU A 840 16.85 28.72 51.81
CA LEU A 840 16.27 29.84 52.55
C LEU A 840 16.48 31.16 51.82
N GLN A 841 17.70 31.41 51.32
CA GLN A 841 18.02 32.60 50.54
C GLN A 841 17.18 32.71 49.28
N PHE A 842 16.94 31.60 48.57
CA PHE A 842 16.07 31.61 47.40
C PHE A 842 14.61 31.90 47.80
N SER A 843 14.12 31.29 48.89
CA SER A 843 12.78 31.59 49.41
C SER A 843 12.62 33.06 49.82
N VAL A 844 13.63 33.66 50.45
CA VAL A 844 13.65 35.11 50.78
C VAL A 844 13.72 35.96 49.53
N LEU A 845 14.51 35.58 48.51
CA LEU A 845 14.59 36.32 47.25
C LEU A 845 13.21 36.44 46.60
N PHE A 846 12.44 35.35 46.59
CA PHE A 846 11.06 35.40 46.12
C PHE A 846 10.20 36.33 46.96
N LEU A 847 10.26 36.23 48.28
CA LEU A 847 9.52 37.13 49.17
C LEU A 847 9.82 38.60 48.84
N ARG A 848 11.09 38.96 48.68
CA ARG A 848 11.51 40.31 48.29
C ARG A 848 11.02 40.69 46.87
N GLY A 849 10.99 39.72 45.96
CA GLY A 849 10.45 39.90 44.61
C GLY A 849 8.97 40.24 44.64
N PHE A 850 8.16 39.47 45.37
CA PHE A 850 6.74 39.74 45.55
C PHE A 850 6.49 41.05 46.31
N GLN A 851 7.29 41.39 47.33
CA GLN A 851 7.20 42.70 47.99
C GLN A 851 7.39 43.87 47.02
N LEU A 852 8.34 43.75 46.09
CA LEU A 852 8.57 44.76 45.06
C LEU A 852 7.45 44.78 44.01
N LEU A 853 7.04 43.61 43.53
CA LEU A 853 6.00 43.45 42.50
C LEU A 853 4.61 43.90 42.98
N CYS A 854 4.29 43.65 44.25
CA CYS A 854 3.05 44.11 44.90
C CYS A 854 3.15 45.53 45.47
N SER A 855 4.31 46.19 45.37
CA SER A 855 4.46 47.58 45.83
C SER A 855 3.63 48.54 44.98
N SER A 856 3.39 49.75 45.50
CA SER A 856 2.70 50.81 44.76
C SER A 856 3.37 51.19 43.43
N SER A 857 4.67 50.88 43.26
CA SER A 857 5.42 51.19 42.03
C SER A 857 5.14 50.18 40.91
N CYS A 858 4.73 48.95 41.24
CA CYS A 858 4.55 47.85 40.29
C CYS A 858 3.12 47.28 40.26
N SER A 859 2.21 47.78 41.12
CA SER A 859 0.85 47.26 41.30
C SER A 859 -0.02 47.24 40.03
N THR A 860 0.36 48.01 39.01
CA THR A 860 -0.33 48.09 37.71
C THR A 860 0.38 47.35 36.57
N TRP A 861 1.52 46.71 36.85
CA TRP A 861 2.32 46.06 35.80
C TRP A 861 1.71 44.76 35.27
N LEU A 862 0.95 44.05 36.11
CA LEU A 862 0.42 42.73 35.78
C LEU A 862 -1.11 42.69 35.78
N GLN A 863 -1.67 42.01 34.78
CA GLN A 863 -3.09 41.67 34.72
C GLN A 863 -3.39 40.45 35.62
N ALA A 864 -4.67 40.15 35.87
CA ALA A 864 -5.09 39.09 36.79
C ALA A 864 -4.54 37.70 36.36
N GLU A 865 -4.56 37.41 35.07
CA GLU A 865 -4.08 36.16 34.49
C GLU A 865 -2.54 36.02 34.63
N ALA A 866 -1.82 37.14 34.54
CA ALA A 866 -0.37 37.17 34.74
C ALA A 866 0.01 36.93 36.21
N TRP A 867 -0.80 37.42 37.15
CA TRP A 867 -0.61 37.13 38.58
C TRP A 867 -0.73 35.65 38.89
N LEU A 868 -1.76 34.98 38.34
CA LEU A 868 -1.94 33.54 38.52
C LEU A 868 -0.71 32.76 38.01
N HIS A 869 -0.22 33.11 36.81
CA HIS A 869 0.97 32.48 36.22
C HIS A 869 2.22 32.66 37.09
N VAL A 870 2.51 33.88 37.55
CA VAL A 870 3.66 34.16 38.43
C VAL A 870 3.56 33.39 39.75
N VAL A 871 2.35 33.29 40.32
CA VAL A 871 2.10 32.50 41.54
C VAL A 871 2.33 31.00 41.28
N GLN A 872 1.91 30.48 40.14
CA GLN A 872 2.17 29.08 39.77
C GLN A 872 3.67 28.77 39.65
N LEU A 873 4.45 29.66 39.01
CA LEU A 873 5.92 29.52 38.93
C LEU A 873 6.57 29.55 40.33
N TYR A 874 6.11 30.45 41.20
CA TYR A 874 6.57 30.51 42.59
C TYR A 874 6.26 29.22 43.36
N CYS A 875 5.01 28.76 43.30
CA CYS A 875 4.55 27.53 43.95
C CYS A 875 5.33 26.29 43.47
N SER A 876 5.53 26.16 42.16
CA SER A 876 6.36 25.09 41.59
C SER A 876 7.79 25.14 42.13
N SER A 877 8.38 26.33 42.22
CA SER A 877 9.74 26.51 42.73
C SER A 877 9.88 26.12 44.20
N LEU A 878 8.92 26.52 45.03
CA LEU A 878 8.90 26.12 46.44
C LEU A 878 8.76 24.62 46.60
N THR A 879 7.96 23.96 45.76
CA THR A 879 7.81 22.51 45.76
C THR A 879 9.13 21.82 45.41
N ASP A 880 9.84 22.30 44.39
CA ASP A 880 11.18 21.80 44.03
C ASP A 880 12.21 22.02 45.16
N LEU A 881 12.14 23.18 45.84
CA LEU A 881 12.98 23.48 47.00
C LEU A 881 12.70 22.53 48.17
N LEU A 882 11.42 22.26 48.48
CA LEU A 882 11.04 21.29 49.52
C LEU A 882 11.56 19.88 49.21
N GLY A 883 11.44 19.43 47.96
CA GLY A 883 12.03 18.16 47.50
C GLY A 883 13.54 18.12 47.69
N SER A 884 14.23 19.22 47.38
CA SER A 884 15.67 19.35 47.55
C SER A 884 16.10 19.36 49.03
N ILE A 885 15.36 20.05 49.89
CA ILE A 885 15.55 20.04 51.35
C ILE A 885 15.40 18.62 51.90
N LYS A 886 14.36 17.90 51.48
CA LYS A 886 14.14 16.50 51.87
C LYS A 886 15.31 15.60 51.47
N SER A 887 15.84 15.77 50.25
CA SER A 887 17.01 14.99 49.79
C SER A 887 18.30 15.32 50.56
N THR A 888 18.47 16.60 50.95
CA THR A 888 19.63 17.06 51.74
C THR A 888 19.58 16.57 53.18
N ALA A 889 18.37 16.27 53.69
CA ALA A 889 18.14 15.78 55.04
C ALA A 889 18.44 14.28 55.24
N VAL A 890 18.66 13.51 54.16
CA VAL A 890 18.98 12.08 54.23
C VAL A 890 20.48 11.91 54.54
N PRO A 891 20.88 11.23 55.63
CA PRO A 891 22.29 11.05 55.96
C PRO A 891 23.01 10.14 54.95
N PRO A 892 24.27 10.43 54.57
CA PRO A 892 25.08 9.51 53.78
C PRO A 892 25.37 8.22 54.58
N GLU A 893 25.52 7.08 53.90
CA GLU A 893 25.66 5.72 54.48
C GLU A 893 26.93 5.49 55.36
N GLN A 894 27.63 6.52 55.80
CA GLN A 894 28.81 6.40 56.66
C GLN A 894 28.56 6.92 58.08
N PRO A 895 29.06 6.23 59.13
CA PRO A 895 28.81 6.58 60.51
C PRO A 895 29.72 7.76 60.92
N ALA A 896 29.19 8.97 60.85
CA ALA A 896 29.69 10.13 61.59
C ALA A 896 28.59 10.57 62.57
N GLU A 897 29.01 10.97 63.76
CA GLU A 897 28.23 11.19 64.99
C GLU A 897 26.79 11.72 64.83
N ASP A 898 25.89 11.14 65.63
CA ASP A 898 24.45 11.35 65.76
C ASP A 898 23.99 12.83 65.87
N VAL A 899 23.85 13.53 64.74
CA VAL A 899 23.03 14.76 64.68
C VAL A 899 22.09 14.68 63.49
N SER A 900 20.84 14.29 63.75
CA SER A 900 19.78 14.32 62.75
C SER A 900 19.45 15.77 62.37
N PRO A 901 19.44 16.16 61.07
CA PRO A 901 19.13 17.53 60.63
C PRO A 901 17.64 17.90 60.76
N THR A 902 16.89 17.15 61.56
CA THR A 902 15.43 17.26 61.69
C THR A 902 15.01 18.64 62.18
N GLN A 903 15.76 19.24 63.11
CA GLN A 903 15.45 20.55 63.68
C GLN A 903 15.73 21.67 62.68
N GLU A 904 16.83 21.57 61.94
CA GLU A 904 17.17 22.47 60.83
C GLU A 904 16.10 22.44 59.75
N VAL A 905 15.64 21.25 59.36
CA VAL A 905 14.62 21.08 58.32
C VAL A 905 13.26 21.61 58.80
N SER A 906 12.84 21.30 60.02
CA SER A 906 11.62 21.87 60.62
C SER A 906 11.66 23.39 60.64
N PHE A 907 12.80 23.98 61.01
CA PHE A 907 13.00 25.43 60.99
C PHE A 907 12.85 26.01 59.58
N VAL A 908 13.46 25.38 58.57
CA VAL A 908 13.38 25.81 57.17
C VAL A 908 11.93 25.75 56.67
N CYS A 909 11.21 24.67 56.97
CA CYS A 909 9.79 24.53 56.61
C CYS A 909 8.93 25.62 57.25
N ILE A 910 9.17 25.96 58.53
CA ILE A 910 8.45 27.06 59.22
C ILE A 910 8.71 28.39 58.51
N GLN A 911 9.97 28.70 58.15
CA GLN A 911 10.28 29.94 57.43
C GLN A 911 9.62 29.99 56.05
N MET A 912 9.68 28.90 55.28
CA MET A 912 9.02 28.83 53.97
C MET A 912 7.49 28.99 54.10
N PHE A 913 6.87 28.41 55.13
CA PHE A 913 5.45 28.59 55.41
C PHE A 913 5.12 30.07 55.67
N CYS A 914 5.92 30.75 56.50
CA CYS A 914 5.77 32.19 56.72
C CYS A 914 5.88 33.00 55.43
N HIS A 915 6.87 32.69 54.56
CA HIS A 915 7.04 33.36 53.28
C HIS A 915 5.83 33.16 52.35
N VAL A 916 5.29 31.94 52.27
CA VAL A 916 4.07 31.64 51.49
C VAL A 916 2.89 32.48 51.97
N LEU A 917 2.65 32.53 53.28
CA LEU A 917 1.54 33.31 53.83
C LEU A 917 1.72 34.81 53.67
N HIS A 918 2.96 35.31 53.75
CA HIS A 918 3.24 36.72 53.47
C HIS A 918 2.95 37.06 52.01
N VAL A 919 3.39 36.22 51.06
CA VAL A 919 3.05 36.38 49.64
C VAL A 919 1.52 36.37 49.45
N ALA A 920 0.82 35.40 50.06
CA ALA A 920 -0.63 35.33 50.00
C ALA A 920 -1.32 36.61 50.52
N ALA A 921 -0.78 37.24 51.56
CA ALA A 921 -1.33 38.48 52.13
C ALA A 921 -1.07 39.73 51.27
N MET A 922 -0.07 39.71 50.38
CA MET A 922 0.28 40.84 49.50
C MET A 922 -0.41 40.79 48.13
N LEU A 923 -0.93 39.62 47.73
CA LEU A 923 -1.53 39.45 46.41
C LEU A 923 -2.87 40.18 46.29
N PRO A 924 -3.21 40.66 45.07
CA PRO A 924 -4.53 41.23 44.82
C PRO A 924 -5.65 40.17 44.92
N ASP A 925 -6.85 40.57 45.36
CA ASP A 925 -8.04 39.73 45.55
C ASP A 925 -8.66 39.23 44.22
N ASN A 926 -7.91 38.45 43.46
CA ASN A 926 -8.25 38.02 42.09
C ASN A 926 -8.30 36.48 41.92
N GLY A 927 -8.48 35.71 43.01
CA GLY A 927 -8.60 34.26 42.94
C GLY A 927 -7.27 33.50 42.74
N CYS A 928 -6.13 34.13 42.98
CA CYS A 928 -4.80 33.51 42.88
C CYS A 928 -4.37 32.71 44.14
N SER A 929 -5.26 32.55 45.13
CA SER A 929 -4.90 31.95 46.42
C SER A 929 -4.84 30.43 46.41
N GLU A 930 -5.54 29.75 45.49
CA GLU A 930 -5.64 28.28 45.49
C GLU A 930 -4.27 27.55 45.34
N PRO A 931 -3.38 27.89 44.40
CA PRO A 931 -2.05 27.26 44.33
C PRO A 931 -1.21 27.48 45.59
N LEU A 932 -1.39 28.60 46.29
CA LEU A 932 -0.69 28.90 47.54
C LEU A 932 -1.21 28.06 48.70
N VAL A 933 -2.51 27.76 48.73
CA VAL A 933 -3.10 26.81 49.70
C VAL A 933 -2.40 25.46 49.58
N VAL A 934 -2.28 24.94 48.35
CA VAL A 934 -1.70 23.63 48.08
C VAL A 934 -0.26 23.56 48.54
N VAL A 935 0.57 24.54 48.17
CA VAL A 935 1.98 24.57 48.60
C VAL A 935 2.12 24.79 50.09
N ALA A 936 1.29 25.63 50.72
CA ALA A 936 1.30 25.79 52.18
C ALA A 936 0.98 24.48 52.91
N LEU A 937 0.01 23.70 52.41
CA LEU A 937 -0.32 22.37 52.94
C LEU A 937 0.83 21.36 52.74
N GLU A 938 1.52 21.42 51.60
CA GLU A 938 2.69 20.58 51.34
C GLU A 938 3.84 20.92 52.30
N VAL A 939 4.14 22.20 52.50
CA VAL A 939 5.14 22.66 53.48
C VAL A 939 4.80 22.14 54.89
N LEU A 940 3.53 22.26 55.32
CA LEU A 940 3.07 21.75 56.61
C LEU A 940 3.18 20.23 56.72
N SER A 941 2.92 19.50 55.63
CA SER A 941 3.03 18.04 55.60
C SER A 941 4.49 17.58 55.68
N GLN A 942 5.43 18.30 55.05
CA GLN A 942 6.86 18.06 55.22
C GLN A 942 7.31 18.39 56.65
N TYR A 943 6.90 19.53 57.20
CA TYR A 943 7.17 19.87 58.60
C TYR A 943 6.65 18.78 59.57
N GLU A 944 5.44 18.28 59.36
CA GLU A 944 4.84 17.21 60.15
C GLU A 944 5.68 15.92 60.11
N ALA A 945 6.07 15.49 58.91
CA ALA A 945 6.86 14.28 58.71
C ALA A 945 8.22 14.34 59.41
N PHE A 946 8.95 15.46 59.25
CA PHE A 946 10.23 15.65 59.92
C PHE A 946 10.06 15.84 61.43
N SER A 947 9.11 16.67 61.86
CA SER A 947 8.80 16.83 63.28
C SER A 947 8.44 15.50 63.93
N ALA A 948 7.73 14.59 63.27
CA ALA A 948 7.41 13.27 63.82
C ALA A 948 8.64 12.35 63.99
N ALA A 949 9.70 12.58 63.22
CA ALA A 949 10.95 11.83 63.25
C ALA A 949 11.98 12.36 64.27
N ASP A 950 11.72 13.49 64.95
CA ASP A 950 12.62 14.05 65.97
C ASP A 950 12.46 13.31 67.30
N THR A 951 13.54 12.66 67.76
CA THR A 951 13.60 11.88 69.01
C THR A 951 14.21 12.64 70.19
N SER A 952 14.45 13.96 70.06
CA SER A 952 15.10 14.76 71.08
C SER A 952 14.25 14.92 72.36
N ALA A 953 14.91 14.97 73.52
CA ALA A 953 14.26 14.99 74.84
C ALA A 953 13.32 16.21 75.09
N SER A 954 13.43 17.28 74.30
CA SER A 954 12.60 18.49 74.37
C SER A 954 11.61 18.64 73.21
N HIS A 955 11.48 17.63 72.35
CA HIS A 955 10.70 17.72 71.11
C HIS A 955 9.22 18.08 71.34
N ALA A 956 8.56 17.46 72.34
CA ALA A 956 7.14 17.68 72.59
C ALA A 956 6.80 19.15 72.93
N LEU A 957 7.63 19.81 73.75
CA LEU A 957 7.47 21.22 74.08
C LEU A 957 7.78 22.12 72.88
N ARG A 958 8.83 21.79 72.12
CA ARG A 958 9.20 22.53 70.91
C ARG A 958 8.09 22.49 69.86
N ARG A 959 7.58 21.29 69.57
CA ARG A 959 6.47 21.06 68.64
C ARG A 959 5.22 21.83 69.04
N ALA A 960 4.89 21.90 70.34
CA ALA A 960 3.77 22.68 70.84
C ALA A 960 3.95 24.20 70.60
N ASN A 961 5.17 24.73 70.84
CA ASN A 961 5.49 26.13 70.60
C ASN A 961 5.52 26.48 69.11
N GLU A 962 6.15 25.65 68.29
CA GLU A 962 6.20 25.81 66.83
C GLU A 962 4.80 25.76 66.23
N ARG A 963 3.95 24.84 66.70
CA ARG A 963 2.55 24.77 66.29
C ARG A 963 1.78 26.02 66.67
N HIS A 964 1.88 26.47 67.93
CA HIS A 964 1.20 27.69 68.37
C HIS A 964 1.61 28.89 67.51
N PHE A 965 2.90 28.99 67.18
CA PHE A 965 3.40 29.99 66.25
C PHE A 965 2.78 29.87 64.85
N LEU A 966 2.75 28.67 64.25
CA LEU A 966 2.12 28.44 62.94
C LEU A 966 0.62 28.78 62.95
N GLU A 967 -0.11 28.45 64.03
CA GLU A 967 -1.51 28.82 64.23
C GLU A 967 -1.67 30.35 64.27
N CYS A 968 -0.85 31.05 65.07
CA CYS A 968 -0.88 32.52 65.16
C CYS A 968 -0.59 33.21 63.83
N ILE A 969 0.37 32.71 63.03
CA ILE A 969 0.63 33.28 61.70
C ILE A 969 -0.54 33.01 60.76
N THR A 970 -1.15 31.82 60.82
CA THR A 970 -2.30 31.45 60.00
C THR A 970 -3.55 32.27 60.33
N ASP A 971 -3.76 32.63 61.60
CA ASP A 971 -4.90 33.46 62.02
C ASP A 971 -4.94 34.84 61.35
N ASN A 972 -3.77 35.37 60.98
CA ASN A 972 -3.60 36.66 60.31
C ASN A 972 -3.87 36.62 58.79
N VAL A 973 -4.18 35.46 58.21
CA VAL A 973 -4.53 35.32 56.79
C VAL A 973 -5.92 35.90 56.53
N ALA A 974 -6.03 36.83 55.58
CA ALA A 974 -7.28 37.51 55.24
C ALA A 974 -8.30 36.60 54.54
N ASP A 975 -7.83 35.70 53.66
CA ASP A 975 -8.67 34.72 52.96
C ASP A 975 -9.21 33.66 53.94
N LYS A 976 -10.54 33.65 54.14
CA LYS A 976 -11.23 32.76 55.08
C LYS A 976 -11.15 31.28 54.68
N ALA A 977 -11.18 30.98 53.38
CA ALA A 977 -11.15 29.60 52.89
C ALA A 977 -9.75 29.00 53.06
N LEU A 978 -8.72 29.76 52.68
CA LEU A 978 -7.32 29.41 52.92
C LEU A 978 -7.05 29.24 54.43
N ARG A 979 -7.43 30.22 55.24
CA ARG A 979 -7.23 30.20 56.69
C ARG A 979 -7.88 28.99 57.35
N SER A 980 -9.15 28.71 57.04
CA SER A 980 -9.87 27.57 57.65
C SER A 980 -9.25 26.22 57.29
N THR A 981 -8.80 26.05 56.04
CA THR A 981 -8.14 24.82 55.57
C THR A 981 -6.81 24.58 56.28
N LEU A 982 -5.99 25.64 56.41
CA LEU A 982 -4.70 25.56 57.09
C LEU A 982 -4.85 25.31 58.59
N LEU A 983 -5.77 26.01 59.28
CA LEU A 983 -6.07 25.77 60.69
C LEU A 983 -6.59 24.35 60.93
N GLN A 984 -7.39 23.79 60.00
CA GLN A 984 -7.82 22.40 60.10
C GLN A 984 -6.64 21.42 60.00
N LYS A 985 -5.69 21.65 59.08
CA LYS A 985 -4.47 20.83 58.96
C LYS A 985 -3.60 20.94 60.22
N LEU A 986 -3.37 22.16 60.73
CA LEU A 986 -2.62 22.40 61.96
C LEU A 986 -3.29 21.77 63.19
N GLY A 987 -4.62 21.80 63.26
CA GLY A 987 -5.41 21.15 64.31
C GLY A 987 -5.28 19.62 64.32
N ARG A 988 -5.03 19.00 63.15
CA ARG A 988 -4.76 17.55 63.04
C ARG A 988 -3.34 17.17 63.46
N LEU A 989 -2.40 18.11 63.50
CA LEU A 989 -1.06 17.89 64.09
C LEU A 989 -1.11 17.69 65.62
N ALA A 990 -2.29 17.84 66.24
CA ALA A 990 -2.56 17.67 67.67
C ALA A 990 -2.78 16.22 68.14
N ALA A 991 -3.24 15.37 67.22
CA ALA A 991 -3.64 13.99 67.46
C ALA A 991 -2.52 13.05 67.03
#